data_AF-A0A7Z2VZ62-F1
#
_entry.id   AF-A0A7Z2VZ62-F1
#
_cell.length_a   1.000
_cell.length_b   1.000
_cell.length_c   1.000
_cell.angle_alpha   90.00
_cell.angle_beta   90.00
_cell.angle_gamma   90.00
#
_symmetry.space_group_name_H-M   'P 1'
#
loop_
_entity.id
_entity.type
_entity.pdbx_description
1 polymer ?
#
loop_
_entity_poly.entity_id
_entity_poly.type
_entity_poly.pdbx_seq_one_letter_code
_entity_poly.pdbx_strand_id
1 'polypeptide(L)'
;MRTGFEQAGAFLSVSSPFGANDLLLDAVDGSEGISELFKFNLHMRSGSTSLSAASAVGQPMTVTMSIPGGSKRYISGMVARFVQSGFDRDFATYEAELVPMLWLLTLSRDRKIYQGKSVTEIVAAVLGAFSITFEDKTSATYSALDYCVQYDETAFDFICRLMEQNGICYFFTFTSSAHTMVLADANGAFADCDGAAAVRFFPRTGMHNAIDTVSRFAHENTIAIRTATVNDYDFLQPSTSLQGTHAATGGQGELVEFGTGHLAVAAANAIAKLRVEASQANAEVLRGDSFCYPFGAGTRFTLSDHFVAALNAAFVLRRVHHTARDELYTNSFEAFPAAVPFRPPLLTPRPRAVGCETALVVGPSGEEIWTDSHGRIKVQFPWDRDGAKDDKSSPFIRVAQSVAGKGFGALFLPRVGQEVVVSYLNGDPERPLVTGCVYNAENATPVALPANQTQSVLRTWSSKGGEAGNELRFEDKKDAEQLYLHAQKDMLVEIENALTTTIAKGAETHTLTEGDRTVDVQKGKETHNVKGTRTLDVGGDESHTNGAKFTHKVTGDYALTIDGKLTITVTGGITMKSSAAVALESGTGFGVTAGTALNNKSGTELKNEAGTNLTNKAGLNLVNQGGVQLDNKAPMINSKADAMHTVEAGAILTLKGALAKVN
;
A
#
# COMPACT_ATOMS: atom_id res chain seq x y z
N MET A 1 47.67 5.57 55.15
CA MET A 1 47.75 4.84 53.87
C MET A 1 49.09 4.14 53.79
N ARG A 2 49.11 2.82 53.60
CA ARG A 2 50.35 2.08 53.33
C ARG A 2 50.73 2.20 51.84
N THR A 3 52.02 2.11 51.51
CA THR A 3 52.57 2.25 50.14
C THR A 3 53.55 1.11 49.83
N GLY A 4 53.87 0.88 48.54
CA GLY A 4 54.92 -0.07 48.12
C GLY A 4 54.46 -1.52 47.97
N PHE A 5 53.21 -1.74 47.55
CA PHE A 5 52.67 -3.07 47.26
C PHE A 5 52.85 -3.42 45.79
N GLU A 6 53.03 -4.71 45.49
CA GLU A 6 53.13 -5.23 44.14
C GLU A 6 52.08 -6.30 43.91
N GLN A 7 51.45 -6.32 42.73
CA GLN A 7 50.54 -7.39 42.31
C GLN A 7 51.27 -8.62 41.73
N ALA A 8 52.60 -8.54 41.58
CA ALA A 8 53.40 -9.59 40.96
C ALA A 8 53.31 -10.91 41.75
N GLY A 9 52.85 -11.97 41.08
CA GLY A 9 52.69 -13.30 41.69
C GLY A 9 51.46 -13.45 42.60
N ALA A 10 50.58 -12.44 42.66
CA ALA A 10 49.34 -12.52 43.43
C ALA A 10 48.33 -13.51 42.82
N PHE A 11 47.52 -14.14 43.69
CA PHE A 11 46.42 -15.01 43.31
C PHE A 11 45.41 -14.31 42.37
N LEU A 12 45.10 -13.06 42.68
CA LEU A 12 44.30 -12.14 41.87
C LEU A 12 45.12 -10.90 41.56
N SER A 13 45.05 -10.44 40.31
CA SER A 13 45.63 -9.16 39.90
C SER A 13 44.71 -8.44 38.92
N VAL A 14 44.79 -7.11 38.88
CA VAL A 14 43.99 -6.26 37.99
C VAL A 14 44.87 -5.31 37.19
N SER A 15 44.69 -5.32 35.88
CA SER A 15 45.17 -4.26 34.99
C SER A 15 44.13 -3.14 34.97
N SER A 16 44.56 -1.91 35.24
CA SER A 16 43.68 -0.74 35.41
C SER A 16 44.28 0.53 34.77
N PRO A 17 43.47 1.56 34.50
CA PRO A 17 43.95 2.82 33.91
C PRO A 17 44.81 3.67 34.86
N PHE A 18 44.91 3.32 36.15
CA PHE A 18 45.65 4.10 37.14
C PHE A 18 47.13 3.70 37.24
N GLY A 19 47.46 2.46 36.91
CA GLY A 19 48.81 1.91 37.01
C GLY A 19 48.82 0.48 37.54
N ALA A 20 49.94 -0.22 37.35
CA ALA A 20 50.04 -1.66 37.63
C ALA A 20 49.95 -2.03 39.12
N ASN A 21 50.13 -1.08 40.06
CA ASN A 21 50.15 -1.36 41.50
C ASN A 21 49.25 -0.40 42.31
N ASP A 22 48.42 0.39 41.63
CA ASP A 22 47.56 1.38 42.29
C ASP A 22 46.28 0.76 42.86
N LEU A 23 45.81 -0.34 42.29
CA LEU A 23 44.68 -1.13 42.78
C LEU A 23 45.15 -2.55 43.05
N LEU A 24 44.97 -3.03 44.27
CA LEU A 24 45.18 -4.42 44.65
C LEU A 24 43.82 -5.12 44.66
N LEU A 25 43.69 -6.22 43.93
CA LEU A 25 42.45 -6.97 43.81
C LEU A 25 42.30 -7.97 44.96
N ASP A 26 41.32 -7.72 45.84
CA ASP A 26 41.06 -8.57 47.01
C ASP A 26 40.02 -9.66 46.70
N ALA A 27 39.00 -9.32 45.90
CA ALA A 27 37.98 -10.29 45.51
C ALA A 27 37.35 -10.00 44.14
N VAL A 28 36.89 -11.08 43.49
CA VAL A 28 36.09 -11.04 42.27
C VAL A 28 34.86 -11.89 42.48
N ASP A 29 33.69 -11.33 42.19
CA ASP A 29 32.41 -12.05 42.21
C ASP A 29 31.57 -11.67 40.99
N GLY A 30 31.12 -12.65 40.21
CA GLY A 30 30.34 -12.35 39.02
C GLY A 30 29.99 -13.53 38.15
N SER A 31 29.10 -13.31 37.19
CA SER A 31 28.61 -14.36 36.31
C SER A 31 28.81 -14.03 34.83
N GLU A 32 29.02 -15.08 34.06
CA GLU A 32 28.99 -15.09 32.60
C GLU A 32 28.06 -16.21 32.12
N GLY A 33 27.41 -16.01 30.98
CA GLY A 33 26.45 -16.96 30.44
C GLY A 33 26.26 -16.82 28.93
N ILE A 34 25.78 -17.90 28.31
CA ILE A 34 25.37 -17.88 26.91
C ILE A 34 24.11 -17.02 26.78
N SER A 35 24.14 -16.08 25.84
CA SER A 35 23.14 -15.05 25.60
C SER A 35 22.89 -14.14 26.80
N GLU A 36 23.90 -13.96 27.66
CA GLU A 36 23.87 -13.05 28.80
C GLU A 36 25.05 -12.05 28.74
N LEU A 37 24.82 -10.82 29.18
CA LEU A 37 25.92 -9.88 29.44
C LEU A 37 26.64 -10.32 30.72
N PHE A 38 27.94 -10.61 30.63
CA PHE A 38 28.69 -10.90 31.85
C PHE A 38 28.76 -9.68 32.76
N LYS A 39 28.86 -9.92 34.06
CA LYS A 39 29.01 -8.86 35.06
C LYS A 39 29.86 -9.36 36.22
N PHE A 40 30.98 -8.67 36.46
CA PHE A 40 31.90 -8.98 37.55
C PHE A 40 32.10 -7.77 38.46
N ASN A 41 31.90 -7.98 39.76
CA ASN A 41 32.19 -7.02 40.80
C ASN A 41 33.61 -7.28 41.32
N LEU A 42 34.45 -6.25 41.22
CA LEU A 42 35.83 -6.26 41.71
C LEU A 42 35.85 -5.50 43.03
N HIS A 43 36.35 -6.14 44.09
CA HIS A 43 36.67 -5.46 45.34
C HIS A 43 38.18 -5.26 45.42
N MET A 44 38.58 -4.00 45.54
CA MET A 44 39.97 -3.61 45.47
C MET A 44 40.32 -2.66 46.61
N ARG A 45 41.60 -2.60 46.93
CA ARG A 45 42.16 -1.62 47.86
C ARG A 45 43.32 -0.86 47.25
N SER A 46 43.52 0.36 47.70
CA SER A 46 44.62 1.22 47.25
C SER A 46 45.29 1.94 48.42
N GLY A 47 46.57 2.26 48.25
CA GLY A 47 47.27 3.26 49.06
C GLY A 47 46.88 4.70 48.71
N SER A 48 46.16 4.93 47.60
CA SER A 48 45.71 6.24 47.16
C SER A 48 44.22 6.46 47.45
N THR A 49 43.88 7.64 47.99
CA THR A 49 42.49 8.11 48.16
C THR A 49 42.01 8.96 46.98
N SER A 50 42.86 9.20 45.98
CA SER A 50 42.61 10.17 44.90
C SER A 50 42.33 9.53 43.54
N LEU A 51 42.04 8.21 43.49
CA LEU A 51 41.70 7.54 42.25
C LEU A 51 40.31 7.99 41.79
N SER A 52 40.26 8.68 40.64
CA SER A 52 39.04 9.32 40.15
C SER A 52 38.18 8.35 39.35
N ALA A 53 36.89 8.29 39.66
CA ALA A 53 35.91 7.53 38.86
C ALA A 53 35.88 7.97 37.38
N ALA A 54 36.12 9.25 37.09
CA ALA A 54 36.15 9.77 35.72
C ALA A 54 37.27 9.15 34.86
N SER A 55 38.34 8.66 35.48
CA SER A 55 39.43 7.97 34.78
C SER A 55 39.23 6.45 34.69
N ALA A 56 38.26 5.89 35.43
CA ALA A 56 37.95 4.46 35.43
C ALA A 56 36.72 4.10 34.59
N VAL A 57 35.62 4.83 34.77
CA VAL A 57 34.34 4.52 34.11
C VAL A 57 34.52 4.63 32.59
N GLY A 58 34.03 3.61 31.86
CA GLY A 58 34.18 3.48 30.42
C GLY A 58 35.55 2.98 29.96
N GLN A 59 36.54 2.84 30.86
CA GLN A 59 37.85 2.30 30.53
C GLN A 59 37.90 0.77 30.70
N PRO A 60 38.79 0.08 29.97
CA PRO A 60 38.98 -1.35 30.15
C PRO A 60 39.69 -1.66 31.48
N MET A 61 39.29 -2.75 32.13
CA MET A 61 40.03 -3.41 33.20
C MET A 61 40.11 -4.91 32.90
N THR A 62 41.23 -5.53 33.28
CA THR A 62 41.43 -6.97 33.09
C THR A 62 41.85 -7.62 34.40
N VAL A 63 41.03 -8.53 34.89
CA VAL A 63 41.37 -9.44 35.98
C VAL A 63 42.23 -10.57 35.43
N THR A 64 43.30 -10.89 36.14
CA THR A 64 44.09 -12.11 35.93
C THR A 64 44.04 -12.97 37.17
N MET A 65 43.57 -14.21 37.02
CA MET A 65 43.56 -15.24 38.05
C MET A 65 44.74 -16.16 37.83
N SER A 66 45.65 -16.24 38.81
CA SER A 66 46.86 -17.05 38.77
C SER A 66 46.82 -18.12 39.87
N ILE A 67 46.08 -19.20 39.62
CA ILE A 67 45.94 -20.30 40.58
C ILE A 67 47.12 -21.27 40.45
N PRO A 68 47.79 -21.66 41.56
CA PRO A 68 48.89 -22.63 41.52
C PRO A 68 48.48 -23.95 40.85
N GLY A 69 49.30 -24.41 39.89
CA GLY A 69 49.08 -25.69 39.21
C GLY A 69 48.26 -25.63 37.91
N GLY A 70 47.87 -24.44 37.44
CA GLY A 70 47.18 -24.29 36.15
C GLY A 70 47.56 -23.03 35.35
N SER A 71 46.97 -22.88 34.16
CA SER A 71 47.11 -21.71 33.28
C SER A 71 46.46 -20.44 33.86
N LYS A 72 46.89 -19.25 33.42
CA LYS A 72 46.23 -18.00 33.81
C LYS A 72 44.85 -17.90 33.16
N ARG A 73 43.85 -17.46 33.93
CA ARG A 73 42.55 -17.06 33.38
C ARG A 73 42.44 -15.54 33.36
N TYR A 74 41.87 -15.00 32.30
CA TYR A 74 41.60 -13.58 32.14
C TYR A 74 40.10 -13.30 32.13
N ILE A 75 39.70 -12.19 32.73
CA ILE A 75 38.36 -11.60 32.59
C ILE A 75 38.57 -10.13 32.28
N SER A 76 38.36 -9.77 31.02
CA SER A 76 38.53 -8.41 30.51
C SER A 76 37.17 -7.81 30.20
N GLY A 77 36.97 -6.54 30.56
CA GLY A 77 35.73 -5.82 30.25
C GLY A 77 35.88 -4.32 30.44
N MET A 78 34.76 -3.62 30.34
CA MET A 78 34.65 -2.19 30.56
C MET A 78 34.06 -1.90 31.94
N VAL A 79 34.57 -0.88 32.63
CA VAL A 79 34.02 -0.45 33.91
C VAL A 79 32.73 0.34 33.70
N ALA A 80 31.58 -0.24 34.02
CA ALA A 80 30.27 0.45 33.98
C ALA A 80 30.02 1.31 35.24
N ARG A 81 30.59 0.90 36.38
CA ARG A 81 30.42 1.59 37.66
C ARG A 81 31.72 1.50 38.46
N PHE A 82 32.11 2.60 39.08
CA PHE A 82 33.27 2.69 39.96
C PHE A 82 32.86 3.39 41.26
N VAL A 83 33.13 2.77 42.40
CA VAL A 83 32.75 3.26 43.72
C VAL A 83 33.99 3.36 44.58
N GLN A 84 34.12 4.47 45.31
CA GLN A 84 35.04 4.58 46.43
C GLN A 84 34.23 4.46 47.73
N SER A 85 34.59 3.49 48.57
CA SER A 85 33.94 3.23 49.86
C SER A 85 34.98 3.24 50.99
N GLY A 86 34.52 3.26 52.25
CA GLY A 86 35.44 3.38 53.39
C GLY A 86 34.93 2.74 54.68
N PHE A 87 35.82 1.98 55.31
CA PHE A 87 35.71 1.48 56.69
C PHE A 87 37.08 1.10 57.31
N ASP A 88 38.13 0.98 56.50
CA ASP A 88 39.50 0.67 56.92
C ASP A 88 40.36 1.95 57.12
N ARG A 89 41.30 1.92 58.08
CA ARG A 89 42.19 3.07 58.39
C ARG A 89 43.48 3.07 57.56
N ASP A 90 43.92 1.90 57.11
CA ASP A 90 45.21 1.68 56.46
C ASP A 90 45.10 1.76 54.92
N PHE A 91 43.92 1.48 54.35
CA PHE A 91 43.64 1.47 52.91
C PHE A 91 42.35 2.21 52.51
N ALA A 92 42.30 2.66 51.26
CA ALA A 92 41.06 3.09 50.61
C ALA A 92 40.45 1.92 49.85
N THR A 93 39.14 1.74 49.96
CA THR A 93 38.42 0.65 49.29
C THR A 93 37.76 1.16 48.02
N TYR A 94 37.87 0.38 46.95
CA TYR A 94 37.24 0.67 45.66
C TYR A 94 36.49 -0.55 45.16
N GLU A 95 35.36 -0.31 44.50
CA GLU A 95 34.59 -1.34 43.79
C GLU A 95 34.46 -0.96 42.33
N ALA A 96 34.61 -1.93 41.43
CA ALA A 96 34.36 -1.76 40.00
C ALA A 96 33.39 -2.82 39.50
N GLU A 97 32.41 -2.40 38.71
CA GLU A 97 31.52 -3.29 37.97
C GLU A 97 32.01 -3.41 36.52
N LEU A 98 32.50 -4.60 36.18
CA LEU A 98 33.05 -4.93 34.88
C LEU A 98 31.99 -5.62 34.01
N VAL A 99 31.71 -5.05 32.84
CA VAL A 99 30.70 -5.54 31.87
C VAL A 99 31.31 -5.64 30.46
N PRO A 100 30.72 -6.39 29.52
CA PRO A 100 31.18 -6.38 28.13
C PRO A 100 30.94 -5.01 27.49
N MET A 101 31.74 -4.65 26.48
CA MET A 101 31.45 -3.50 25.61
C MET A 101 30.05 -3.54 25.00
N LEU A 102 29.49 -4.73 24.78
CA LEU A 102 28.13 -4.94 24.30
C LEU A 102 27.07 -4.24 25.18
N TRP A 103 27.35 -4.07 26.48
CA TRP A 103 26.47 -3.37 27.40
C TRP A 103 26.18 -1.92 26.99
N LEU A 104 27.08 -1.25 26.25
CA LEU A 104 26.86 0.11 25.75
C LEU A 104 25.61 0.23 24.87
N LEU A 105 25.21 -0.84 24.18
CA LEU A 105 24.02 -0.86 23.34
C LEU A 105 22.73 -0.70 24.16
N THR A 106 22.75 -1.03 25.46
CA THR A 106 21.61 -0.83 26.38
C THR A 106 21.35 0.65 26.70
N LEU A 107 22.33 1.52 26.44
CA LEU A 107 22.24 2.98 26.63
C LEU A 107 21.80 3.72 25.36
N SER A 108 21.43 2.99 24.31
CA SER A 108 20.93 3.55 23.06
C SER A 108 19.45 3.24 22.88
N ARG A 109 18.73 4.07 22.12
CA ARG A 109 17.35 3.80 21.69
C ARG A 109 17.12 4.55 20.39
N ASP A 110 16.58 3.87 19.38
CA ASP A 110 16.42 4.47 18.05
C ASP A 110 15.20 3.91 17.32
N ARG A 111 14.84 4.56 16.21
CA ARG A 111 13.95 4.02 15.19
C ARG A 111 14.70 3.97 13.86
N LYS A 112 14.87 2.77 13.31
CA LYS A 112 15.69 2.58 12.11
C LYS A 112 15.18 1.45 11.24
N ILE A 113 15.19 1.68 9.93
CA ILE A 113 14.76 0.73 8.91
C ILE A 113 15.98 0.04 8.31
N TYR A 114 15.92 -1.29 8.21
CA TYR A 114 16.87 -2.14 7.50
C TYR A 114 16.14 -2.87 6.37
N GLN A 115 16.65 -2.74 5.14
CA GLN A 115 16.07 -3.34 3.94
C GLN A 115 17.13 -4.16 3.19
N GLY A 116 16.73 -5.32 2.67
CA GLY A 116 17.56 -6.17 1.83
C GLY A 116 18.81 -6.72 2.55
N LYS A 117 18.75 -6.88 3.88
CA LYS A 117 19.85 -7.38 4.72
C LYS A 117 19.43 -8.63 5.47
N SER A 118 20.32 -9.59 5.60
CA SER A 118 20.11 -10.75 6.48
C SER A 118 20.19 -10.35 7.96
N VAL A 119 19.72 -11.22 8.84
CA VAL A 119 19.80 -11.00 10.29
C VAL A 119 21.24 -10.84 10.76
N THR A 120 22.18 -11.64 10.24
CA THR A 120 23.61 -11.54 10.60
C THR A 120 24.22 -10.24 10.08
N GLU A 121 23.85 -9.78 8.89
CA GLU A 121 24.29 -8.48 8.36
C GLU A 121 23.75 -7.30 9.17
N ILE A 122 22.51 -7.38 9.67
CA ILE A 122 21.91 -6.36 10.55
C ILE A 122 22.64 -6.34 11.89
N VAL A 123 22.82 -7.51 12.53
CA VAL A 123 23.55 -7.63 13.80
C VAL A 123 24.97 -7.08 13.65
N ALA A 124 25.70 -7.47 12.60
CA ALA A 124 27.04 -6.96 12.32
C ALA A 124 27.07 -5.43 12.12
N ALA A 125 26.08 -4.86 11.41
CA ALA A 125 25.99 -3.42 11.21
C ALA A 125 25.77 -2.66 12.53
N VAL A 126 24.91 -3.19 13.42
CA VAL A 126 24.68 -2.61 14.75
C VAL A 126 25.94 -2.73 15.61
N LEU A 127 26.55 -3.92 15.70
CA LEU A 127 27.78 -4.15 16.46
C LEU A 127 28.93 -3.24 15.97
N GLY A 128 29.06 -3.06 14.65
CA GLY A 128 30.04 -2.18 14.04
C GLY A 128 29.86 -0.71 14.40
N ALA A 129 28.62 -0.21 14.49
CA ALA A 129 28.33 1.17 14.89
C ALA A 129 28.81 1.49 16.33
N PHE A 130 28.91 0.47 17.19
CA PHE A 130 29.41 0.57 18.57
C PHE A 130 30.85 0.05 18.72
N SER A 131 31.55 -0.26 17.62
CA SER A 131 32.92 -0.80 17.63
C SER A 131 33.08 -2.08 18.48
N ILE A 132 32.04 -2.93 18.51
CA ILE A 132 32.10 -4.19 19.24
C ILE A 132 32.97 -5.18 18.48
N THR A 133 33.98 -5.74 19.14
CA THR A 133 34.80 -6.83 18.58
C THR A 133 34.04 -8.14 18.70
N PHE A 134 33.77 -8.79 17.57
CA PHE A 134 33.06 -10.06 17.53
C PHE A 134 33.61 -11.02 16.47
N GLU A 135 33.35 -12.30 16.66
CA GLU A 135 33.61 -13.38 15.73
C GLU A 135 32.29 -14.07 15.37
N ASP A 136 31.99 -14.21 14.08
CA ASP A 136 30.80 -14.92 13.61
C ASP A 136 31.13 -16.38 13.32
N LYS A 137 30.62 -17.29 14.17
CA LYS A 137 30.70 -18.76 14.00
C LYS A 137 29.35 -19.38 13.66
N THR A 138 28.41 -18.60 13.11
CA THR A 138 27.17 -19.14 12.58
C THR A 138 27.45 -20.02 11.36
N SER A 139 26.66 -21.07 11.19
CA SER A 139 26.81 -22.11 10.16
C SER A 139 25.63 -22.17 9.20
N ALA A 140 24.47 -21.64 9.59
CA ALA A 140 23.29 -21.54 8.77
C ALA A 140 23.36 -20.36 7.79
N THR A 141 22.59 -20.46 6.70
CA THR A 141 22.36 -19.33 5.79
C THR A 141 21.09 -18.59 6.17
N TYR A 142 21.20 -17.27 6.37
CA TYR A 142 20.08 -16.40 6.71
C TYR A 142 19.66 -15.58 5.48
N SER A 143 18.39 -15.70 5.08
CA SER A 143 17.84 -14.94 3.96
C SER A 143 17.79 -13.44 4.27
N ALA A 144 17.96 -12.62 3.23
CA ALA A 144 17.75 -11.19 3.34
C ALA A 144 16.29 -10.89 3.69
N LEU A 145 16.09 -9.97 4.63
CA LEU A 145 14.78 -9.46 5.02
C LEU A 145 14.41 -8.29 4.11
N ASP A 146 13.23 -8.34 3.53
CA ASP A 146 12.70 -7.23 2.72
C ASP A 146 12.56 -5.96 3.57
N TYR A 147 12.14 -6.12 4.83
CA TYR A 147 11.90 -5.03 5.76
C TYR A 147 12.05 -5.49 7.21
N CYS A 148 12.90 -4.81 7.97
CA CYS A 148 13.13 -5.03 9.39
C CYS A 148 13.29 -3.66 10.07
N VAL A 149 12.67 -3.47 11.24
CA VAL A 149 12.59 -2.16 11.88
C VAL A 149 13.01 -2.26 13.33
N GLN A 150 14.09 -1.55 13.71
CA GLN A 150 14.31 -1.21 15.11
C GLN A 150 13.25 -0.17 15.48
N TYR A 151 12.36 -0.47 16.41
CA TYR A 151 11.23 0.42 16.74
C TYR A 151 11.13 0.69 18.24
N ASP A 152 11.54 1.89 18.66
CA ASP A 152 11.48 2.33 20.06
C ASP A 152 12.13 1.34 21.04
N GLU A 153 13.20 0.68 20.63
CA GLU A 153 13.92 -0.32 21.42
C GLU A 153 15.41 0.00 21.45
N THR A 154 16.12 -0.51 22.45
CA THR A 154 17.57 -0.32 22.53
C THR A 154 18.27 -1.10 21.43
N ALA A 155 19.47 -0.68 21.02
CA ALA A 155 20.24 -1.47 20.05
C ALA A 155 20.54 -2.88 20.57
N PHE A 156 20.61 -3.06 21.90
CA PHE A 156 20.81 -4.35 22.54
C PHE A 156 19.56 -5.22 22.40
N ASP A 157 18.39 -4.70 22.78
CA ASP A 157 17.12 -5.42 22.65
C ASP A 157 16.83 -5.78 21.18
N PHE A 158 17.12 -4.87 20.25
CA PHE A 158 16.96 -5.10 18.82
C PHE A 158 17.77 -6.30 18.32
N ILE A 159 19.07 -6.35 18.58
CA ILE A 159 19.89 -7.50 18.14
C ILE A 159 19.54 -8.76 18.93
N CYS A 160 19.20 -8.65 20.21
CA CYS A 160 18.81 -9.79 21.05
C CYS A 160 17.53 -10.45 20.51
N ARG A 161 16.44 -9.70 20.27
CA ARG A 161 15.22 -10.28 19.71
C ARG A 161 15.45 -10.90 18.34
N LEU A 162 16.32 -10.31 17.50
CA LEU A 162 16.62 -10.85 16.18
C LEU A 162 17.41 -12.16 16.27
N MET A 163 18.44 -12.19 17.11
CA MET A 163 19.22 -13.39 17.39
C MET A 163 18.35 -14.49 18.00
N GLU A 164 17.51 -14.16 18.99
CA GLU A 164 16.56 -15.06 19.63
C GLU A 164 15.59 -15.71 18.63
N GLN A 165 15.01 -14.90 17.75
CA GLN A 165 14.05 -15.38 16.74
C GLN A 165 14.67 -16.32 15.71
N ASN A 166 15.97 -16.14 15.44
CA ASN A 166 16.72 -16.88 14.42
C ASN A 166 17.65 -17.95 15.00
N GLY A 167 17.58 -18.21 16.31
CA GLY A 167 18.34 -19.27 16.97
C GLY A 167 19.83 -18.98 17.14
N ILE A 168 20.25 -17.72 17.03
CA ILE A 168 21.64 -17.28 17.23
C ILE A 168 21.82 -16.98 18.71
N CYS A 169 22.80 -17.60 19.34
CA CYS A 169 23.26 -17.24 20.67
C CYS A 169 24.60 -16.51 20.60
N TYR A 170 24.99 -15.91 21.72
CA TYR A 170 26.33 -15.33 21.85
C TYR A 170 26.98 -15.68 23.19
N PHE A 171 28.29 -15.62 23.25
CA PHE A 171 29.06 -15.72 24.50
C PHE A 171 30.37 -14.94 24.35
N PHE A 172 31.18 -14.87 25.40
CA PHE A 172 32.41 -14.09 25.39
C PHE A 172 33.64 -14.97 25.61
N THR A 173 34.70 -14.67 24.87
CA THR A 173 36.03 -15.23 25.10
C THR A 173 36.97 -14.13 25.54
N PHE A 174 37.98 -14.48 26.36
CA PHE A 174 38.86 -13.51 27.00
C PHE A 174 40.32 -13.76 26.65
N THR A 175 41.05 -12.68 26.47
CA THR A 175 42.51 -12.64 26.36
C THR A 175 43.07 -11.75 27.46
N SER A 176 44.40 -11.63 27.54
CA SER A 176 45.05 -10.81 28.58
C SER A 176 44.77 -9.30 28.49
N SER A 177 44.12 -8.81 27.44
CA SER A 177 43.83 -7.38 27.26
C SER A 177 42.49 -7.06 26.60
N ALA A 178 41.70 -8.06 26.19
CA ALA A 178 40.44 -7.85 25.49
C ALA A 178 39.48 -9.03 25.66
N HIS A 179 38.20 -8.78 25.40
CA HIS A 179 37.18 -9.82 25.23
C HIS A 179 36.58 -9.75 23.82
N THR A 180 36.17 -10.89 23.30
CA THR A 180 35.54 -11.03 21.98
C THR A 180 34.17 -11.67 22.15
N MET A 181 33.13 -11.06 21.58
CA MET A 181 31.81 -11.66 21.47
C MET A 181 31.84 -12.73 20.37
N VAL A 182 31.30 -13.93 20.61
CA VAL A 182 31.21 -14.99 19.61
C VAL A 182 29.74 -15.23 19.29
N LEU A 183 29.35 -15.13 18.03
CA LEU A 183 28.01 -15.50 17.55
C LEU A 183 27.99 -16.98 17.15
N ALA A 184 26.94 -17.72 17.53
CA ALA A 184 26.86 -19.16 17.28
C ALA A 184 25.41 -19.63 17.09
N ASP A 185 25.20 -20.58 16.18
CA ASP A 185 23.90 -21.20 15.90
C ASP A 185 23.93 -22.75 15.92
N ALA A 186 25.07 -23.34 16.28
CA ALA A 186 25.28 -24.78 16.29
C ALA A 186 26.32 -25.19 17.34
N ASN A 187 26.22 -26.44 17.81
CA ASN A 187 27.08 -26.95 18.88
C ASN A 187 28.57 -27.00 18.49
N GLY A 188 28.90 -27.00 17.20
CA GLY A 188 30.28 -26.94 16.73
C GLY A 188 31.01 -25.64 17.08
N ALA A 189 30.30 -24.58 17.45
CA ALA A 189 30.91 -23.32 17.88
C ALA A 189 31.46 -23.36 19.32
N PHE A 190 30.99 -24.32 20.15
CA PHE A 190 31.46 -24.48 21.52
C PHE A 190 32.77 -25.29 21.54
N ALA A 191 33.89 -24.62 21.83
CA ALA A 191 35.18 -25.27 21.96
C ALA A 191 35.32 -26.01 23.30
N ASP A 192 36.21 -26.99 23.37
CA ASP A 192 36.59 -27.59 24.66
C ASP A 192 37.17 -26.52 25.59
N CYS A 193 36.82 -26.60 26.87
CA CYS A 193 37.29 -25.68 27.90
C CYS A 193 38.81 -25.83 28.04
N ASP A 194 39.56 -24.81 27.64
CA ASP A 194 41.01 -24.82 27.75
C ASP A 194 41.43 -24.98 29.23
N GLY A 195 42.36 -25.90 29.49
CA GLY A 195 42.76 -26.28 30.85
C GLY A 195 41.73 -27.10 31.65
N ALA A 196 40.55 -27.41 31.10
CA ALA A 196 39.49 -28.16 31.80
C ALA A 196 38.59 -29.01 30.87
N ALA A 197 39.15 -29.58 29.80
CA ALA A 197 38.40 -30.41 28.85
C ALA A 197 37.82 -31.69 29.47
N ALA A 198 38.46 -32.21 30.52
CA ALA A 198 37.98 -33.32 31.34
C ALA A 198 38.04 -32.92 32.82
N VAL A 199 36.94 -33.09 33.54
CA VAL A 199 36.80 -32.73 34.95
C VAL A 199 36.14 -33.89 35.68
N ARG A 200 36.71 -34.32 36.80
CA ARG A 200 36.18 -35.45 37.56
C ARG A 200 35.18 -35.00 38.60
N PHE A 201 34.20 -35.84 38.90
CA PHE A 201 33.35 -35.65 40.06
C PHE A 201 34.11 -36.11 41.31
N PHE A 202 34.31 -35.21 42.26
CA PHE A 202 35.00 -35.51 43.52
C PHE A 202 34.27 -34.83 44.69
N PRO A 203 33.39 -35.56 45.42
CA PRO A 203 32.60 -34.96 46.47
C PRO A 203 33.51 -34.42 47.58
N ARG A 204 33.11 -33.28 48.16
CA ARG A 204 33.92 -32.58 49.15
C ARG A 204 34.12 -33.44 50.41
N THR A 205 35.35 -33.93 50.64
CA THR A 205 35.73 -34.72 51.82
C THR A 205 36.48 -33.89 52.89
N GLY A 206 36.61 -32.59 52.69
CA GLY A 206 37.02 -31.62 53.73
C GLY A 206 38.50 -31.23 53.78
N MET A 207 39.39 -31.85 53.00
CA MET A 207 40.84 -31.55 53.08
C MET A 207 41.53 -31.16 51.76
N HIS A 208 40.89 -31.29 50.60
CA HIS A 208 41.52 -30.94 49.32
C HIS A 208 40.50 -30.37 48.32
N ASN A 209 40.73 -29.13 47.86
CA ASN A 209 39.94 -28.45 46.84
C ASN A 209 40.68 -28.54 45.50
N ALA A 210 40.63 -29.70 44.85
CA ALA A 210 41.36 -29.91 43.62
C ALA A 210 40.72 -29.11 42.46
N ILE A 211 41.55 -28.39 41.72
CA ILE A 211 41.15 -27.47 40.63
C ILE A 211 40.60 -28.19 39.39
N ASP A 212 40.57 -29.51 39.37
CA ASP A 212 40.05 -30.37 38.30
C ASP A 212 38.74 -31.07 38.70
N THR A 213 37.99 -30.53 39.68
CA THR A 213 36.85 -31.23 40.28
C THR A 213 35.53 -30.48 40.28
N VAL A 214 34.46 -31.21 39.97
CA VAL A 214 33.08 -30.88 40.35
C VAL A 214 32.81 -31.51 41.72
N SER A 215 32.48 -30.68 42.70
CA SER A 215 32.33 -31.07 44.11
C SER A 215 30.88 -31.36 44.52
N ARG A 216 29.92 -30.77 43.80
CA ARG A 216 28.48 -30.97 43.97
C ARG A 216 27.83 -30.99 42.60
N PHE A 217 26.78 -31.80 42.46
CA PHE A 217 25.94 -31.79 41.27
C PHE A 217 24.46 -31.85 41.65
N ALA A 218 23.61 -31.38 40.74
CA ALA A 218 22.18 -31.63 40.67
C ALA A 218 21.82 -31.75 39.18
N HIS A 219 21.32 -32.91 38.78
CA HIS A 219 20.83 -33.15 37.42
C HIS A 219 19.32 -32.94 37.40
N GLU A 220 18.90 -31.81 36.85
CA GLU A 220 17.52 -31.34 36.83
C GLU A 220 16.87 -31.67 35.48
N ASN A 221 15.66 -32.24 35.54
CA ASN A 221 14.88 -32.59 34.37
C ASN A 221 13.47 -31.98 34.48
N THR A 222 13.04 -31.23 33.46
CA THR A 222 11.73 -30.55 33.44
C THR A 222 10.94 -30.85 32.18
N ILE A 223 9.63 -30.62 32.21
CA ILE A 223 8.79 -30.73 31.01
C ILE A 223 9.12 -29.59 30.05
N ALA A 224 9.26 -29.92 28.76
CA ALA A 224 9.47 -28.96 27.67
C ALA A 224 8.34 -29.00 26.64
N ILE A 225 8.35 -28.00 25.76
CA ILE A 225 7.53 -27.97 24.55
C ILE A 225 7.94 -29.15 23.66
N ARG A 226 6.97 -30.01 23.35
CA ARG A 226 7.12 -31.10 22.40
C ARG A 226 6.85 -30.63 20.99
N THR A 227 5.75 -29.91 20.81
CA THR A 227 5.24 -29.55 19.48
C THR A 227 5.10 -28.03 19.39
N ALA A 228 5.62 -27.46 18.30
CA ALA A 228 5.32 -26.08 17.93
C ALA A 228 4.71 -26.06 16.52
N THR A 229 3.64 -25.30 16.37
CA THR A 229 2.99 -25.03 15.08
C THR A 229 3.01 -23.53 14.84
N VAL A 230 3.46 -23.13 13.66
CA VAL A 230 3.61 -21.74 13.26
C VAL A 230 2.85 -21.52 11.97
N ASN A 231 2.15 -20.40 11.83
CA ASN A 231 1.40 -20.06 10.62
C ASN A 231 1.46 -18.56 10.29
N ASP A 232 1.14 -18.19 9.06
CA ASP A 232 1.10 -16.81 8.60
C ASP A 232 0.14 -16.65 7.41
N TYR A 233 0.05 -15.43 6.88
CA TYR A 233 -0.74 -15.09 5.71
C TYR A 233 0.09 -14.28 4.71
N ASP A 234 0.16 -14.78 3.47
CA ASP A 234 0.73 -14.05 2.33
C ASP A 234 -0.39 -13.62 1.37
N PHE A 235 -0.51 -12.32 1.15
CA PHE A 235 -1.51 -11.77 0.25
C PHE A 235 -1.19 -12.02 -1.24
N LEU A 236 0.05 -12.35 -1.59
CA LEU A 236 0.43 -12.74 -2.95
C LEU A 236 -0.03 -14.17 -3.27
N GLN A 237 -0.14 -15.02 -2.25
CA GLN A 237 -0.59 -16.42 -2.34
C GLN A 237 -1.67 -16.73 -1.29
N PRO A 238 -2.84 -16.05 -1.33
CA PRO A 238 -3.80 -16.01 -0.22
C PRO A 238 -4.47 -17.34 0.13
N SER A 239 -4.46 -18.31 -0.80
CA SER A 239 -5.01 -19.66 -0.59
C SER A 239 -3.97 -20.69 -0.16
N THR A 240 -2.69 -20.34 -0.21
CA THR A 240 -1.59 -21.25 0.13
C THR A 240 -1.45 -21.32 1.64
N SER A 241 -1.53 -22.53 2.19
CA SER A 241 -1.24 -22.73 3.62
C SER A 241 0.25 -22.52 3.88
N LEU A 242 0.56 -21.64 4.83
CA LEU A 242 1.93 -21.40 5.30
C LEU A 242 2.23 -22.15 6.60
N GLN A 243 1.29 -22.95 7.11
CA GLN A 243 1.45 -23.65 8.37
C GLN A 243 2.62 -24.64 8.32
N GLY A 244 3.51 -24.54 9.31
CA GLY A 244 4.58 -25.50 9.58
C GLY A 244 4.54 -26.00 11.02
N THR A 245 5.02 -27.22 11.23
CA THR A 245 5.01 -27.87 12.55
C THR A 245 6.31 -28.64 12.75
N HIS A 246 6.83 -28.62 13.97
CA HIS A 246 7.92 -29.48 14.41
C HIS A 246 7.55 -30.16 15.73
N ALA A 247 7.92 -31.45 15.87
CA ALA A 247 7.69 -32.22 17.07
C ALA A 247 8.97 -32.94 17.51
N ALA A 248 9.38 -32.73 18.76
CA ALA A 248 10.45 -33.48 19.41
C ALA A 248 9.96 -34.84 19.92
N THR A 249 10.91 -35.72 20.22
CA THR A 249 10.64 -37.05 20.82
C THR A 249 10.16 -36.94 22.27
N GLY A 250 10.68 -35.96 23.02
CA GLY A 250 10.37 -35.72 24.43
C GLY A 250 9.58 -34.43 24.66
N GLY A 251 9.00 -34.29 25.86
CA GLY A 251 8.16 -33.15 26.25
C GLY A 251 6.65 -33.43 26.16
N GLN A 252 5.84 -32.48 26.64
CA GLN A 252 4.38 -32.55 26.56
C GLN A 252 3.71 -31.21 26.23
N GLY A 253 4.46 -30.10 26.24
CA GLY A 253 3.89 -28.79 25.93
C GLY A 253 3.61 -28.60 24.43
N GLU A 254 2.62 -27.79 24.11
CA GLU A 254 2.29 -27.39 22.73
C GLU A 254 2.30 -25.87 22.60
N LEU A 255 2.83 -25.37 21.49
CA LEU A 255 2.88 -23.95 21.15
C LEU A 255 2.24 -23.72 19.78
N VAL A 256 1.38 -22.70 19.68
CA VAL A 256 0.83 -22.23 18.40
C VAL A 256 1.13 -20.74 18.26
N GLU A 257 1.80 -20.35 17.17
CA GLU A 257 2.23 -18.98 16.88
C GLU A 257 1.72 -18.53 15.50
N PHE A 258 1.21 -17.30 15.40
CA PHE A 258 0.76 -16.71 14.14
C PHE A 258 1.47 -15.37 13.87
N GLY A 259 1.86 -15.12 12.63
CA GLY A 259 2.45 -13.84 12.21
C GLY A 259 3.97 -13.76 12.44
N THR A 260 4.71 -14.79 12.06
CA THR A 260 6.18 -14.85 12.26
C THR A 260 7.01 -14.30 11.10
N GLY A 261 6.39 -13.98 9.96
CA GLY A 261 7.01 -13.29 8.82
C GLY A 261 7.48 -14.22 7.70
N HIS A 262 7.23 -15.52 7.82
CA HIS A 262 7.66 -16.50 6.81
C HIS A 262 6.72 -16.53 5.62
N LEU A 263 7.28 -16.78 4.42
CA LEU A 263 6.53 -16.91 3.17
C LEU A 263 6.56 -18.34 2.60
N ALA A 264 7.12 -19.30 3.33
CA ALA A 264 7.23 -20.69 2.91
C ALA A 264 7.11 -21.66 4.10
N VAL A 265 6.48 -22.82 3.87
CA VAL A 265 6.30 -23.88 4.88
C VAL A 265 7.64 -24.40 5.42
N ALA A 266 8.68 -24.46 4.58
CA ALA A 266 10.02 -24.87 5.03
C ALA A 266 10.59 -23.91 6.08
N ALA A 267 10.40 -22.60 5.90
CA ALA A 267 10.79 -21.60 6.90
C ALA A 267 9.91 -21.69 8.16
N ALA A 268 8.61 -21.95 8.02
CA ALA A 268 7.72 -22.20 9.15
C ALA A 268 8.17 -23.41 10.00
N ASN A 269 8.55 -24.51 9.36
CA ASN A 269 9.09 -25.70 10.03
C ASN A 269 10.42 -25.40 10.73
N ALA A 270 11.28 -24.58 10.13
CA ALA A 270 12.54 -24.15 10.75
C ALA A 270 12.26 -23.30 12.01
N ILE A 271 11.35 -22.32 11.95
CA ILE A 271 10.96 -21.51 13.12
C ILE A 271 10.35 -22.41 14.20
N ALA A 272 9.44 -23.31 13.85
CA ALA A 272 8.85 -24.27 14.80
C ALA A 272 9.93 -25.13 15.48
N LYS A 273 10.93 -25.60 14.73
CA LYS A 273 12.09 -26.31 15.28
C LYS A 273 12.86 -25.47 16.28
N LEU A 274 13.14 -24.20 15.97
CA LEU A 274 13.83 -23.28 16.88
C LEU A 274 13.07 -23.11 18.21
N ARG A 275 11.73 -22.98 18.18
CA ARG A 275 10.90 -22.87 19.40
C ARG A 275 10.99 -24.11 20.28
N VAL A 276 10.91 -25.29 19.66
CA VAL A 276 11.03 -26.57 20.36
C VAL A 276 12.44 -26.72 20.95
N GLU A 277 13.48 -26.52 20.14
CA GLU A 277 14.89 -26.63 20.58
C GLU A 277 15.22 -25.67 21.73
N ALA A 278 14.72 -24.42 21.70
CA ALA A 278 14.92 -23.45 22.79
C ALA A 278 14.30 -23.91 24.11
N SER A 279 13.15 -24.58 24.06
CA SER A 279 12.53 -25.17 25.24
C SER A 279 13.26 -26.43 25.72
N GLN A 280 13.72 -27.28 24.79
CA GLN A 280 14.40 -28.54 25.10
C GLN A 280 15.80 -28.32 25.69
N ALA A 281 16.50 -27.26 25.28
CA ALA A 281 17.81 -26.90 25.84
C ALA A 281 17.76 -26.58 27.34
N ASN A 282 16.59 -26.19 27.87
CA ASN A 282 16.37 -25.94 29.29
C ASN A 282 15.71 -27.13 30.02
N ALA A 283 15.41 -28.23 29.31
CA ALA A 283 14.71 -29.38 29.86
C ALA A 283 15.63 -30.29 30.68
N GLU A 284 16.91 -30.35 30.33
CA GLU A 284 17.92 -31.17 30.99
C GLU A 284 19.12 -30.29 31.35
N VAL A 285 19.29 -30.01 32.64
CA VAL A 285 20.33 -29.10 33.15
C VAL A 285 21.14 -29.78 34.25
N LEU A 286 22.46 -29.75 34.10
CA LEU A 286 23.42 -30.11 35.14
C LEU A 286 23.85 -28.85 35.88
N ARG A 287 23.42 -28.72 37.14
CA ARG A 287 23.89 -27.67 38.06
C ARG A 287 25.00 -28.23 38.93
N GLY A 288 26.04 -27.47 39.24
CA GLY A 288 27.10 -27.97 40.12
C GLY A 288 27.96 -26.89 40.76
N ASP A 289 28.67 -27.28 41.81
CA ASP A 289 29.69 -26.44 42.47
C ASP A 289 31.07 -27.02 42.16
N SER A 290 32.03 -26.18 41.78
CA SER A 290 33.33 -26.60 41.25
C SER A 290 34.46 -25.71 41.75
N PHE A 291 35.67 -26.27 41.83
CA PHE A 291 36.92 -25.52 42.05
C PHE A 291 37.67 -25.28 40.73
N CYS A 292 37.08 -25.70 39.60
CA CYS A 292 37.67 -25.58 38.28
C CYS A 292 37.60 -24.16 37.76
N TYR A 293 38.70 -23.43 37.91
CA TYR A 293 38.78 -22.03 37.55
C TYR A 293 38.83 -21.74 36.05
N PRO A 294 39.20 -22.67 35.13
CA PRO A 294 39.09 -22.40 33.70
C PRO A 294 37.66 -22.43 33.14
N PHE A 295 36.67 -22.98 33.86
CA PHE A 295 35.28 -23.12 33.40
C PHE A 295 34.65 -21.85 32.86
N GLY A 296 34.44 -21.75 31.55
CA GLY A 296 33.84 -20.57 30.93
C GLY A 296 32.54 -20.83 30.20
N ALA A 297 31.60 -19.88 30.25
CA ALA A 297 30.36 -20.00 29.49
C ALA A 297 30.64 -20.11 27.97
N GLY A 298 29.92 -20.99 27.28
CA GLY A 298 30.15 -21.29 25.86
C GLY A 298 31.32 -22.25 25.59
N THR A 299 31.83 -22.94 26.61
CA THR A 299 32.83 -24.01 26.46
C THR A 299 32.29 -25.38 26.88
N ARG A 300 32.92 -26.44 26.37
CA ARG A 300 32.56 -27.84 26.60
C ARG A 300 33.53 -28.52 27.57
N PHE A 301 33.02 -29.34 28.47
CA PHE A 301 33.83 -30.22 29.31
C PHE A 301 33.22 -31.62 29.38
N THR A 302 34.05 -32.64 29.62
CA THR A 302 33.61 -34.01 29.89
C THR A 302 33.65 -34.27 31.39
N LEU A 303 32.52 -34.61 31.99
CA LEU A 303 32.46 -35.06 33.38
C LEU A 303 32.92 -36.53 33.45
N SER A 304 33.82 -36.85 34.38
CA SER A 304 34.31 -38.22 34.61
C SER A 304 34.20 -38.62 36.08
N ASP A 305 34.43 -39.90 36.38
CA ASP A 305 34.40 -40.48 37.74
C ASP A 305 33.09 -40.22 38.52
N HIS A 306 32.00 -39.93 37.82
CA HIS A 306 30.69 -39.73 38.42
C HIS A 306 30.03 -41.09 38.71
N PHE A 307 29.47 -41.25 39.91
CA PHE A 307 28.87 -42.52 40.34
C PHE A 307 27.58 -42.88 39.57
N VAL A 308 26.89 -41.90 39.00
CA VAL A 308 25.85 -42.12 37.98
C VAL A 308 26.52 -42.21 36.61
N ALA A 309 26.55 -43.41 36.03
CA ALA A 309 27.26 -43.70 34.78
C ALA A 309 26.87 -42.77 33.62
N ALA A 310 25.58 -42.48 33.45
CA ALA A 310 25.05 -41.63 32.38
C ALA A 310 25.53 -40.16 32.44
N LEU A 311 25.96 -39.69 33.62
CA LEU A 311 26.52 -38.34 33.79
C LEU A 311 28.00 -38.27 33.45
N ASN A 312 28.67 -39.39 33.13
CA ASN A 312 30.03 -39.38 32.59
C ASN A 312 30.00 -39.03 31.10
N ALA A 313 29.64 -37.79 30.79
CA ALA A 313 29.35 -37.32 29.43
C ALA A 313 29.86 -35.90 29.21
N ALA A 314 29.81 -35.45 27.96
CA ALA A 314 30.16 -34.09 27.58
C ALA A 314 28.99 -33.13 27.83
N PHE A 315 29.28 -32.00 28.47
CA PHE A 315 28.36 -30.91 28.75
C PHE A 315 28.91 -29.58 28.26
N VAL A 316 28.04 -28.66 27.90
CA VAL A 316 28.38 -27.27 27.56
C VAL A 316 27.98 -26.37 28.71
N LEU A 317 28.91 -25.54 29.17
CA LEU A 317 28.68 -24.57 30.24
C LEU A 317 27.77 -23.45 29.72
N ARG A 318 26.53 -23.42 30.21
CA ARG A 318 25.53 -22.39 29.92
C ARG A 318 25.81 -21.12 30.70
N ARG A 319 26.09 -21.26 31.99
CA ARG A 319 26.33 -20.15 32.92
C ARG A 319 27.33 -20.56 33.98
N VAL A 320 28.22 -19.65 34.36
CA VAL A 320 29.17 -19.85 35.46
C VAL A 320 29.16 -18.60 36.34
N HIS A 321 28.99 -18.79 37.64
CA HIS A 321 29.17 -17.76 38.66
C HIS A 321 30.47 -18.01 39.39
N HIS A 322 31.39 -17.05 39.32
CA HIS A 322 32.73 -17.12 39.87
C HIS A 322 32.80 -16.34 41.17
N THR A 323 33.45 -16.92 42.19
CA THR A 323 33.82 -16.23 43.41
C THR A 323 35.28 -16.54 43.73
N ALA A 324 36.11 -15.50 43.78
CA ALA A 324 37.52 -15.59 44.14
C ALA A 324 37.82 -14.58 45.26
N ARG A 325 38.30 -15.05 46.41
CA ARG A 325 38.64 -14.23 47.58
C ARG A 325 39.56 -15.02 48.51
N ASP A 326 40.46 -14.35 49.23
CA ASP A 326 41.29 -14.96 50.28
C ASP A 326 42.05 -16.23 49.79
N GLU A 327 42.64 -16.16 48.58
CA GLU A 327 43.34 -17.26 47.91
C GLU A 327 42.50 -18.52 47.63
N LEU A 328 41.17 -18.42 47.78
CA LEU A 328 40.22 -19.46 47.44
C LEU A 328 39.41 -19.06 46.21
N TYR A 329 39.30 -19.99 45.27
CA TYR A 329 38.38 -19.89 44.14
C TYR A 329 37.29 -20.96 44.27
N THR A 330 36.07 -20.57 43.97
CA THR A 330 34.92 -21.46 43.78
C THR A 330 34.06 -20.95 42.65
N ASN A 331 33.34 -21.84 41.98
CA ASN A 331 32.23 -21.46 41.11
C ASN A 331 31.02 -22.35 41.31
N SER A 332 29.86 -21.83 40.93
CA SER A 332 28.67 -22.61 40.63
C SER A 332 28.37 -22.50 39.14
N PHE A 333 28.00 -23.59 38.49
CA PHE A 333 27.73 -23.61 37.06
C PHE A 333 26.39 -24.25 36.72
N GLU A 334 25.87 -23.90 35.55
CA GLU A 334 24.81 -24.58 34.84
C GLU A 334 25.36 -25.08 33.50
N ALA A 335 25.06 -26.32 33.16
CA ALA A 335 25.48 -26.93 31.90
C ALA A 335 24.35 -27.77 31.31
N PHE A 336 24.37 -27.97 29.99
CA PHE A 336 23.43 -28.86 29.28
C PHE A 336 24.21 -29.91 28.49
N PRO A 337 23.62 -31.06 28.17
CA PRO A 337 24.32 -32.09 27.40
C PRO A 337 24.82 -31.56 26.06
N ALA A 338 26.07 -31.83 25.69
CA ALA A 338 26.69 -31.27 24.49
C ALA A 338 26.04 -31.74 23.17
N ALA A 339 25.21 -32.78 23.21
CA ALA A 339 24.43 -33.26 22.08
C ALA A 339 23.13 -32.46 21.84
N VAL A 340 22.64 -31.74 22.84
CA VAL A 340 21.40 -30.94 22.74
C VAL A 340 21.74 -29.61 22.05
N PRO A 341 21.06 -29.24 20.96
CA PRO A 341 21.29 -27.95 20.31
C PRO A 341 20.82 -26.82 21.24
N PHE A 342 21.70 -25.85 21.50
CA PHE A 342 21.30 -24.65 22.23
C PHE A 342 20.61 -23.66 21.30
N ARG A 343 19.41 -23.22 21.68
CA ARG A 343 18.75 -22.04 21.11
C ARG A 343 18.41 -21.10 22.25
N PRO A 344 18.67 -19.80 22.10
CA PRO A 344 18.25 -18.84 23.11
C PRO A 344 16.71 -18.85 23.25
N PRO A 345 16.18 -18.75 24.49
CA PRO A 345 14.76 -18.52 24.69
C PRO A 345 14.35 -17.13 24.16
N LEU A 346 13.10 -16.98 23.74
CA LEU A 346 12.52 -15.69 23.35
C LEU A 346 12.20 -14.87 24.61
N LEU A 347 13.17 -14.13 25.14
CA LEU A 347 13.02 -13.31 26.34
C LEU A 347 12.82 -11.84 25.99
N THR A 348 13.44 -11.38 24.91
CA THR A 348 13.40 -9.98 24.50
C THR A 348 12.06 -9.69 23.81
N PRO A 349 11.20 -8.82 24.38
CA PRO A 349 9.90 -8.53 23.80
C PRO A 349 10.02 -7.95 22.40
N ARG A 350 9.18 -8.40 21.47
CA ARG A 350 9.05 -7.72 20.17
C ARG A 350 8.46 -6.31 20.38
N PRO A 351 9.00 -5.27 19.73
CA PRO A 351 8.42 -3.94 19.80
C PRO A 351 7.00 -3.96 19.20
N ARG A 352 6.11 -3.14 19.74
CA ARG A 352 4.75 -3.01 19.22
C ARG A 352 4.43 -1.54 18.95
N ALA A 353 3.97 -1.26 17.74
CA ALA A 353 3.35 0.01 17.39
C ALA A 353 1.89 0.00 17.89
N VAL A 354 1.64 0.72 18.98
CA VAL A 354 0.34 0.71 19.69
C VAL A 354 -0.73 1.54 18.94
N GLY A 355 -0.32 2.49 18.10
CA GLY A 355 -1.20 3.36 17.33
C GLY A 355 -0.87 3.38 15.85
N CYS A 356 -1.47 4.33 15.15
CA CYS A 356 -1.13 4.67 13.78
C CYS A 356 -0.16 5.85 13.74
N GLU A 357 0.59 5.94 12.65
CA GLU A 357 1.52 7.03 12.35
C GLU A 357 1.13 7.66 11.01
N THR A 358 1.61 8.87 10.73
CA THR A 358 1.53 9.44 9.39
C THR A 358 2.86 9.32 8.66
N ALA A 359 2.80 9.18 7.33
CA ALA A 359 3.97 9.09 6.48
C ALA A 359 3.75 9.83 5.17
N LEU A 360 4.84 10.31 4.57
CA LEU A 360 4.83 10.96 3.27
C LEU A 360 4.91 9.90 2.18
N VAL A 361 4.04 9.94 1.17
CA VAL A 361 4.16 9.07 0.00
C VAL A 361 5.34 9.52 -0.86
N VAL A 362 6.20 8.57 -1.23
CA VAL A 362 7.45 8.82 -1.97
C VAL A 362 7.54 7.93 -3.21
N GLY A 363 8.36 8.35 -4.17
CA GLY A 363 8.60 7.65 -5.43
C GLY A 363 9.82 8.21 -6.16
N PRO A 364 10.14 7.68 -7.36
CA PRO A 364 11.24 8.19 -8.16
C PRO A 364 11.04 9.65 -8.53
N SER A 365 12.14 10.39 -8.72
CA SER A 365 12.09 11.80 -9.13
C SER A 365 11.29 11.99 -10.42
N GLY A 366 10.34 12.92 -10.41
CA GLY A 366 9.47 13.24 -11.56
C GLY A 366 8.24 12.34 -11.72
N GLU A 367 8.01 11.40 -10.80
CA GLU A 367 6.77 10.61 -10.73
C GLU A 367 5.77 11.25 -9.77
N GLU A 368 4.52 11.38 -10.21
CA GLU A 368 3.39 11.77 -9.33
C GLU A 368 2.72 10.56 -8.68
N ILE A 369 2.80 9.39 -9.33
CA ILE A 369 2.18 8.14 -8.89
C ILE A 369 3.21 7.03 -9.03
N TRP A 370 3.54 6.37 -7.92
CA TRP A 370 4.46 5.24 -7.92
C TRP A 370 3.81 4.04 -7.22
N THR A 371 3.42 3.05 -8.01
CA THR A 371 2.71 1.86 -7.54
C THR A 371 3.21 0.60 -8.24
N ASP A 372 2.99 -0.54 -7.62
CA ASP A 372 3.17 -1.85 -8.24
C ASP A 372 1.83 -2.47 -8.71
N SER A 373 1.86 -3.72 -9.19
CA SER A 373 0.69 -4.47 -9.68
C SER A 373 -0.38 -4.75 -8.62
N HIS A 374 -0.11 -4.47 -7.34
CA HIS A 374 -1.02 -4.70 -6.23
C HIS A 374 -1.58 -3.39 -5.65
N GLY A 375 -1.32 -2.25 -6.29
CA GLY A 375 -1.78 -0.95 -5.80
C GLY A 375 -1.06 -0.50 -4.52
N ARG A 376 0.16 -1.01 -4.28
CA ARG A 376 0.98 -0.64 -3.12
C ARG A 376 1.78 0.62 -3.41
N ILE A 377 2.08 1.40 -2.39
CA ILE A 377 2.89 2.62 -2.49
C ILE A 377 4.14 2.51 -1.62
N LYS A 378 5.08 3.44 -1.79
CA LYS A 378 6.21 3.62 -0.87
C LYS A 378 6.02 4.89 -0.05
N VAL A 379 6.55 4.90 1.17
CA VAL A 379 6.41 6.03 2.09
C VAL A 379 7.76 6.35 2.75
N GLN A 380 7.88 7.55 3.30
CA GLN A 380 8.90 7.88 4.28
C GLN A 380 8.22 8.35 5.58
N PHE A 381 8.61 7.73 6.68
CA PHE A 381 8.17 8.12 8.01
C PHE A 381 8.89 9.39 8.48
N PRO A 382 8.25 10.27 9.26
CA PRO A 382 8.89 11.48 9.78
C PRO A 382 10.10 11.21 10.70
N TRP A 383 10.12 10.05 11.37
CA TRP A 383 11.24 9.64 12.22
C TRP A 383 12.36 8.94 11.46
N ASP A 384 12.15 8.57 10.18
CA ASP A 384 13.19 7.96 9.36
C ASP A 384 14.19 9.03 8.92
N ARG A 385 15.34 9.04 9.61
CA ARG A 385 16.44 9.97 9.41
C ARG A 385 17.38 9.59 8.28
N ASP A 386 17.40 8.33 7.87
CA ASP A 386 18.34 7.80 6.87
C ASP A 386 17.73 7.81 5.46
N GLY A 387 16.40 7.84 5.34
CA GLY A 387 15.67 7.91 4.06
C GLY A 387 15.88 9.22 3.29
N ALA A 388 16.02 9.12 1.97
CA ALA A 388 16.29 10.24 1.06
C ALA A 388 15.04 10.85 0.41
N LYS A 389 13.84 10.47 0.87
CA LYS A 389 12.52 10.82 0.31
C LYS A 389 12.33 10.37 -1.13
N ASP A 390 12.87 9.19 -1.44
CA ASP A 390 12.84 8.56 -2.75
C ASP A 390 12.21 7.15 -2.70
N ASP A 391 12.25 6.44 -3.82
CA ASP A 391 11.73 5.08 -3.96
C ASP A 391 12.51 4.01 -3.17
N LYS A 392 13.52 4.37 -2.37
CA LYS A 392 14.28 3.45 -1.52
C LYS A 392 13.95 3.62 -0.03
N SER A 393 13.14 4.62 0.33
CA SER A 393 12.80 4.93 1.73
C SER A 393 12.04 3.79 2.44
N SER A 394 11.22 3.03 1.71
CA SER A 394 10.49 1.88 2.25
C SER A 394 10.28 0.78 1.19
N PRO A 395 9.91 -0.45 1.60
CA PRO A 395 9.29 -1.42 0.71
C PRO A 395 7.91 -0.93 0.26
N PHE A 396 7.29 -1.68 -0.64
CA PHE A 396 5.91 -1.45 -1.05
C PHE A 396 4.91 -1.82 0.05
N ILE A 397 4.07 -0.86 0.44
CA ILE A 397 3.07 -0.96 1.50
C ILE A 397 1.67 -0.97 0.89
N ARG A 398 0.82 -1.90 1.32
CA ARG A 398 -0.57 -2.01 0.85
C ARG A 398 -1.41 -0.82 1.29
N VAL A 399 -2.34 -0.41 0.43
CA VAL A 399 -3.28 0.69 0.68
C VAL A 399 -4.69 0.11 0.83
N ALA A 400 -5.32 0.34 1.97
CA ALA A 400 -6.71 0.00 2.20
C ALA A 400 -7.61 0.79 1.24
N GLN A 401 -8.56 0.09 0.62
CA GLN A 401 -9.56 0.68 -0.26
C GLN A 401 -10.93 0.65 0.43
N SER A 402 -11.84 1.56 0.05
CA SER A 402 -13.20 1.57 0.62
C SER A 402 -13.99 0.30 0.30
N VAL A 403 -13.77 -0.29 -0.88
CA VAL A 403 -14.32 -1.59 -1.30
C VAL A 403 -13.29 -2.28 -2.21
N ALA A 404 -12.97 -3.56 -1.97
CA ALA A 404 -12.07 -4.34 -2.81
C ALA A 404 -12.58 -5.77 -3.01
N GLY A 405 -12.92 -6.13 -4.25
CA GLY A 405 -13.37 -7.46 -4.65
C GLY A 405 -12.61 -8.02 -5.86
N LYS A 406 -12.99 -9.22 -6.32
CA LYS A 406 -12.34 -9.88 -7.46
C LYS A 406 -12.69 -9.17 -8.77
N GLY A 407 -11.89 -8.17 -9.15
CA GLY A 407 -12.06 -7.39 -10.37
C GLY A 407 -13.09 -6.26 -10.28
N PHE A 408 -13.48 -5.86 -9.07
CA PHE A 408 -14.40 -4.73 -8.84
C PHE A 408 -14.08 -4.04 -7.51
N GLY A 409 -14.51 -2.79 -7.35
CA GLY A 409 -14.31 -2.02 -6.11
C GLY A 409 -13.88 -0.58 -6.38
N ALA A 410 -13.40 0.09 -5.34
CA ALA A 410 -12.77 1.39 -5.43
C ALA A 410 -11.25 1.24 -5.50
N LEU A 411 -10.58 2.10 -6.28
CA LEU A 411 -9.13 2.17 -6.36
C LEU A 411 -8.69 3.63 -6.37
N PHE A 412 -8.28 4.13 -5.21
CA PHE A 412 -7.66 5.45 -5.06
C PHE A 412 -6.24 5.26 -4.56
N LEU A 413 -5.28 5.58 -5.43
CA LEU A 413 -3.86 5.48 -5.13
C LEU A 413 -3.36 6.82 -4.57
N PRO A 414 -2.82 6.85 -3.35
CA PRO A 414 -2.12 8.01 -2.84
C PRO A 414 -0.96 8.40 -3.77
N ARG A 415 -0.82 9.69 -4.03
CA ARG A 415 0.21 10.26 -4.92
C ARG A 415 1.45 10.65 -4.13
N VAL A 416 2.60 10.68 -4.80
CA VAL A 416 3.86 11.20 -4.24
C VAL A 416 3.63 12.61 -3.70
N GLY A 417 4.09 12.88 -2.47
CA GLY A 417 3.87 14.14 -1.78
C GLY A 417 2.64 14.19 -0.88
N GLN A 418 1.74 13.21 -0.96
CA GLN A 418 0.56 13.14 -0.07
C GLN A 418 0.91 12.54 1.29
N GLU A 419 0.13 12.90 2.31
CA GLU A 419 0.24 12.34 3.66
C GLU A 419 -0.77 11.20 3.86
N VAL A 420 -0.26 10.05 4.29
CA VAL A 420 -1.05 8.83 4.54
C VAL A 420 -0.97 8.39 5.99
N VAL A 421 -2.01 7.72 6.47
CA VAL A 421 -2.07 7.10 7.81
C VAL A 421 -1.66 5.63 7.70
N VAL A 422 -0.61 5.25 8.40
CA VAL A 422 -0.06 3.89 8.45
C VAL A 422 -0.48 3.23 9.76
N SER A 423 -1.13 2.08 9.65
CA SER A 423 -1.42 1.15 10.74
C SER A 423 -0.53 -0.08 10.63
N TYR A 424 -0.42 -0.87 11.70
CA TYR A 424 0.49 -2.01 11.78
C TYR A 424 -0.27 -3.30 12.08
N LEU A 425 -0.13 -4.33 11.23
CA LEU A 425 -0.83 -5.59 11.41
C LEU A 425 -0.34 -6.27 12.71
N ASN A 426 -1.27 -6.62 13.61
CA ASN A 426 -0.97 -7.13 14.97
C ASN A 426 -0.09 -6.19 15.82
N GLY A 427 0.01 -4.91 15.44
CA GLY A 427 0.93 -3.94 16.06
C GLY A 427 2.39 -4.15 15.71
N ASP A 428 2.70 -4.95 14.67
CA ASP A 428 4.08 -5.24 14.24
C ASP A 428 4.63 -4.10 13.36
N PRO A 429 5.66 -3.35 13.79
CA PRO A 429 6.28 -2.26 13.02
C PRO A 429 6.80 -2.70 11.64
N GLU A 430 7.07 -3.99 11.47
CA GLU A 430 7.56 -4.59 10.23
C GLU A 430 6.41 -4.95 9.26
N ARG A 431 5.15 -4.74 9.65
CA ARG A 431 3.95 -5.01 8.83
C ARG A 431 3.05 -3.78 8.67
N PRO A 432 3.53 -2.71 8.01
CA PRO A 432 2.73 -1.53 7.77
C PRO A 432 1.60 -1.79 6.77
N LEU A 433 0.49 -1.08 6.96
CA LEU A 433 -0.67 -1.01 6.08
C LEU A 433 -1.16 0.44 6.05
N VAL A 434 -1.22 1.05 4.88
CA VAL A 434 -1.85 2.37 4.72
C VAL A 434 -3.35 2.20 4.87
N THR A 435 -3.95 2.95 5.78
CA THR A 435 -5.36 2.81 6.20
C THR A 435 -6.20 4.07 5.99
N GLY A 436 -5.57 5.17 5.58
CA GLY A 436 -6.25 6.41 5.25
C GLY A 436 -5.30 7.47 4.71
N CYS A 437 -5.86 8.62 4.37
CA CYS A 437 -5.14 9.82 3.95
C CYS A 437 -5.63 11.01 4.76
N VAL A 438 -4.77 12.01 4.96
CA VAL A 438 -5.12 13.24 5.67
C VAL A 438 -4.67 14.47 4.87
N TYR A 439 -5.45 15.54 4.94
CA TYR A 439 -5.05 16.85 4.43
C TYR A 439 -4.13 17.55 5.43
N ASN A 440 -3.24 18.40 4.94
CA ASN A 440 -2.32 19.19 5.75
C ASN A 440 -2.13 20.60 5.15
N ALA A 441 -1.17 21.37 5.65
CA ALA A 441 -0.95 22.75 5.20
C ALA A 441 -0.47 22.86 3.74
N GLU A 442 0.23 21.85 3.23
CA GLU A 442 0.72 21.80 1.84
C GLU A 442 -0.33 21.13 0.93
N ASN A 443 -0.88 20.00 1.37
CA ASN A 443 -1.98 19.30 0.72
C ASN A 443 -3.31 19.80 1.31
N ALA A 444 -3.75 20.98 0.89
CA ALA A 444 -4.98 21.59 1.36
C ALA A 444 -6.25 20.84 0.92
N THR A 445 -7.36 21.09 1.62
CA THR A 445 -8.67 20.52 1.26
C THR A 445 -9.14 21.02 -0.11
N PRO A 446 -9.96 20.24 -0.86
CA PRO A 446 -10.42 20.64 -2.19
C PRO A 446 -11.30 21.90 -2.18
N VAL A 447 -11.89 22.23 -1.03
CA VAL A 447 -12.73 23.41 -0.85
C VAL A 447 -12.18 24.27 0.26
N ALA A 448 -12.43 25.58 0.18
CA ALA A 448 -12.04 26.51 1.24
C ALA A 448 -12.91 26.27 2.48
N LEU A 449 -12.29 25.85 3.58
CA LEU A 449 -12.93 25.64 4.89
C LEU A 449 -12.55 26.74 5.88
N PRO A 450 -13.44 27.13 6.80
CA PRO A 450 -14.77 26.54 7.05
C PRO A 450 -15.91 27.09 6.17
N ALA A 451 -15.62 28.00 5.23
CA ALA A 451 -16.64 28.70 4.43
C ALA A 451 -17.59 27.76 3.67
N ASN A 452 -17.09 26.63 3.16
CA ASN A 452 -17.86 25.65 2.38
C ASN A 452 -18.07 24.32 3.13
N GLN A 453 -18.30 24.38 4.44
CA GLN A 453 -18.44 23.19 5.30
C GLN A 453 -19.65 22.27 4.96
N THR A 454 -20.59 22.73 4.13
CA THR A 454 -21.73 21.95 3.63
C THR A 454 -21.43 21.19 2.34
N GLN A 455 -20.20 21.29 1.81
CA GLN A 455 -19.80 20.60 0.59
C GLN A 455 -19.11 19.26 0.88
N SER A 456 -19.57 18.21 0.19
CA SER A 456 -18.91 16.91 0.10
C SER A 456 -18.34 16.72 -1.32
N VAL A 457 -17.04 16.45 -1.44
CA VAL A 457 -16.33 16.51 -2.73
C VAL A 457 -15.48 15.28 -2.98
N LEU A 458 -15.64 14.69 -4.18
CA LEU A 458 -14.67 13.80 -4.80
C LEU A 458 -14.05 14.53 -6.00
N ARG A 459 -12.85 15.08 -5.82
CA ARG A 459 -12.11 15.77 -6.88
C ARG A 459 -10.83 15.02 -7.22
N THR A 460 -10.56 14.86 -8.51
CA THR A 460 -9.31 14.32 -9.03
C THR A 460 -8.50 15.40 -9.75
N TRP A 461 -7.24 15.11 -10.03
CA TRP A 461 -6.37 15.94 -10.86
C TRP A 461 -5.85 15.12 -12.04
N SER A 462 -5.72 15.74 -13.20
CA SER A 462 -5.00 15.13 -14.33
C SER A 462 -3.58 14.80 -13.90
N SER A 463 -2.98 13.77 -14.48
CA SER A 463 -1.62 13.32 -14.18
C SER A 463 -0.93 12.94 -15.50
N LYS A 464 0.31 13.35 -15.76
CA LYS A 464 1.18 14.22 -14.94
C LYS A 464 1.00 15.70 -15.26
N GLY A 465 1.37 16.60 -14.34
CA GLY A 465 1.41 18.05 -14.50
C GLY A 465 0.03 18.71 -14.56
N GLY A 466 -1.00 18.08 -14.00
CA GLY A 466 -2.37 18.56 -14.10
C GLY A 466 -2.68 19.68 -13.11
N GLU A 467 -3.29 20.75 -13.60
CA GLU A 467 -3.85 21.87 -12.80
C GLU A 467 -5.40 21.84 -12.74
N ALA A 468 -6.02 20.78 -13.25
CA ALA A 468 -7.45 20.53 -13.13
C ALA A 468 -7.73 19.03 -13.31
N GLY A 469 -8.93 18.60 -12.95
CA GLY A 469 -9.37 17.22 -13.15
C GLY A 469 -10.88 17.09 -13.02
N ASN A 470 -11.35 15.87 -12.75
CA ASN A 470 -12.77 15.57 -12.67
C ASN A 470 -13.31 15.87 -11.28
N GLU A 471 -14.60 16.20 -11.18
CA GLU A 471 -15.24 16.49 -9.89
C GLU A 471 -16.66 15.94 -9.82
N LEU A 472 -16.97 15.32 -8.69
CA LEU A 472 -18.31 15.07 -8.20
C LEU A 472 -18.47 15.79 -6.86
N ARG A 473 -19.38 16.76 -6.79
CA ARG A 473 -19.61 17.57 -5.59
C ARG A 473 -21.10 17.64 -5.25
N PHE A 474 -21.38 17.45 -3.97
CA PHE A 474 -22.68 17.64 -3.34
C PHE A 474 -22.61 18.88 -2.45
N GLU A 475 -23.50 19.85 -2.69
CA GLU A 475 -23.72 21.02 -1.83
C GLU A 475 -25.04 20.84 -1.08
N ASP A 476 -24.96 20.78 0.25
CA ASP A 476 -26.11 20.57 1.14
C ASP A 476 -26.55 21.86 1.86
N LYS A 477 -26.08 23.03 1.40
CA LYS A 477 -26.59 24.31 1.87
C LYS A 477 -28.06 24.45 1.50
N LYS A 478 -28.90 24.48 2.53
CA LYS A 478 -30.35 24.62 2.42
C LYS A 478 -30.76 25.75 1.47
N ASP A 479 -31.71 25.46 0.59
CA ASP A 479 -32.26 26.35 -0.44
C ASP A 479 -31.24 26.79 -1.51
N ALA A 480 -30.06 26.17 -1.53
CA ALA A 480 -28.98 26.37 -2.49
C ALA A 480 -28.28 25.03 -2.83
N GLU A 481 -29.00 23.92 -2.70
CA GLU A 481 -28.47 22.57 -2.92
C GLU A 481 -28.04 22.39 -4.38
N GLN A 482 -26.91 21.72 -4.59
CA GLN A 482 -26.37 21.48 -5.92
C GLN A 482 -25.67 20.13 -6.01
N LEU A 483 -25.98 19.39 -7.08
CA LEU A 483 -25.12 18.33 -7.58
C LEU A 483 -24.29 18.89 -8.74
N TYR A 484 -22.97 18.88 -8.59
CA TYR A 484 -22.04 19.31 -9.64
C TYR A 484 -21.25 18.10 -10.13
N LEU A 485 -21.32 17.86 -11.44
CA LEU A 485 -20.56 16.83 -12.13
C LEU A 485 -19.73 17.50 -13.24
N HIS A 486 -18.41 17.38 -13.14
CA HIS A 486 -17.46 17.96 -14.09
C HIS A 486 -16.56 16.88 -14.67
N ALA A 487 -16.54 16.79 -16.00
CA ALA A 487 -15.60 15.99 -16.76
C ALA A 487 -14.54 16.92 -17.39
N GLN A 488 -13.26 16.64 -17.14
CA GLN A 488 -12.18 17.49 -17.63
C GLN A 488 -11.99 17.40 -19.15
N LYS A 489 -12.43 16.29 -19.77
CA LYS A 489 -12.34 16.07 -21.22
C LYS A 489 -13.57 15.33 -21.75
N ASP A 490 -13.49 14.00 -21.81
CA ASP A 490 -14.54 13.16 -22.39
C ASP A 490 -15.49 12.68 -21.29
N MET A 491 -16.80 12.72 -21.54
CA MET A 491 -17.83 12.08 -20.70
C MET A 491 -18.56 11.04 -21.54
N LEU A 492 -18.36 9.76 -21.22
CA LEU A 492 -19.05 8.64 -21.84
C LEU A 492 -20.14 8.14 -20.89
N VAL A 493 -21.36 7.95 -21.40
CA VAL A 493 -22.50 7.47 -20.63
C VAL A 493 -23.16 6.31 -21.37
N GLU A 494 -23.19 5.14 -20.73
CA GLU A 494 -23.81 3.92 -21.24
C GLU A 494 -24.89 3.46 -20.25
N ILE A 495 -26.11 3.21 -20.75
CA ILE A 495 -27.27 2.83 -19.94
C ILE A 495 -27.91 1.59 -20.56
N GLU A 496 -27.77 0.45 -19.89
CA GLU A 496 -28.16 -0.86 -20.40
C GLU A 496 -29.68 -1.11 -20.44
N ASN A 497 -30.49 -0.22 -19.87
CA ASN A 497 -31.94 -0.43 -19.81
C ASN A 497 -32.73 0.87 -20.00
N ALA A 498 -32.84 1.70 -18.97
CA ALA A 498 -33.70 2.87 -18.99
C ALA A 498 -33.05 4.08 -18.32
N LEU A 499 -33.11 5.23 -19.01
CA LEU A 499 -32.81 6.55 -18.46
C LEU A 499 -34.12 7.36 -18.36
N THR A 500 -34.42 7.92 -17.20
CA THR A 500 -35.56 8.81 -16.98
C THR A 500 -35.08 10.11 -16.36
N THR A 501 -35.43 11.23 -16.99
CA THR A 501 -35.12 12.58 -16.49
C THR A 501 -36.42 13.32 -16.21
N THR A 502 -36.51 13.97 -15.06
CA THR A 502 -37.66 14.81 -14.69
C THR A 502 -37.16 16.12 -14.08
N ILE A 503 -37.52 17.23 -14.70
CA ILE A 503 -37.20 18.58 -14.21
C ILE A 503 -38.50 19.21 -13.73
N ALA A 504 -38.66 19.32 -12.41
CA ALA A 504 -39.92 19.78 -11.81
C ALA A 504 -40.14 21.29 -11.98
N LYS A 505 -39.06 22.07 -12.00
CA LYS A 505 -39.08 23.53 -12.11
C LYS A 505 -37.77 24.04 -12.69
N GLY A 506 -37.82 25.11 -13.47
CA GLY A 506 -36.65 25.76 -14.05
C GLY A 506 -36.56 25.58 -15.57
N ALA A 507 -35.35 25.52 -16.09
CA ALA A 507 -35.06 25.37 -17.51
C ALA A 507 -34.11 24.19 -17.73
N GLU A 508 -34.25 23.55 -18.89
CA GLU A 508 -33.27 22.60 -19.43
C GLU A 508 -32.59 23.27 -20.62
N THR A 509 -31.26 23.37 -20.60
CA THR A 509 -30.49 24.02 -21.66
C THR A 509 -29.40 23.09 -22.15
N HIS A 510 -29.37 22.87 -23.46
CA HIS A 510 -28.34 22.09 -24.15
C HIS A 510 -27.64 23.01 -25.13
N THR A 511 -26.33 23.21 -24.96
CA THR A 511 -25.52 24.08 -25.82
C THR A 511 -24.34 23.29 -26.35
N LEU A 512 -24.27 23.16 -27.68
CA LEU A 512 -23.12 22.62 -28.41
C LEU A 512 -22.50 23.78 -29.19
N THR A 513 -21.32 24.23 -28.76
CA THR A 513 -20.65 25.39 -29.39
C THR A 513 -19.97 25.01 -30.70
N GLU A 514 -19.46 23.78 -30.80
CA GLU A 514 -18.76 23.25 -31.95
C GLU A 514 -19.05 21.75 -32.09
N GLY A 515 -19.15 21.27 -33.33
CA GLY A 515 -19.37 19.86 -33.65
C GLY A 515 -20.83 19.51 -33.97
N ASP A 516 -21.12 18.21 -33.97
CA ASP A 516 -22.37 17.65 -34.46
C ASP A 516 -23.23 17.06 -33.33
N ARG A 517 -24.55 17.09 -33.52
CA ARG A 517 -25.52 16.36 -32.69
C ARG A 517 -26.26 15.34 -33.55
N THR A 518 -26.22 14.08 -33.12
CA THR A 518 -26.97 12.99 -33.75
C THR A 518 -28.00 12.41 -32.78
N VAL A 519 -29.20 12.16 -33.28
CA VAL A 519 -30.25 11.40 -32.59
C VAL A 519 -30.65 10.24 -33.50
N ASP A 520 -30.30 9.01 -33.11
CA ASP A 520 -30.61 7.80 -33.87
C ASP A 520 -31.58 6.90 -33.07
N VAL A 521 -32.85 6.87 -33.49
CA VAL A 521 -33.89 6.01 -32.91
C VAL A 521 -34.15 4.85 -33.86
N GLN A 522 -33.35 3.78 -33.72
CA GLN A 522 -33.40 2.64 -34.63
C GLN A 522 -34.72 1.86 -34.55
N LYS A 523 -35.33 1.80 -33.36
CA LYS A 523 -36.61 1.14 -33.11
C LYS A 523 -37.45 1.94 -32.12
N GLY A 524 -38.77 1.92 -32.34
CA GLY A 524 -39.73 2.55 -31.44
C GLY A 524 -40.30 3.83 -32.02
N LYS A 525 -40.60 4.79 -31.13
CA LYS A 525 -41.21 6.08 -31.47
C LYS A 525 -40.49 7.21 -30.76
N GLU A 526 -40.37 8.33 -31.44
CA GLU A 526 -40.04 9.62 -30.83
C GLU A 526 -41.35 10.41 -30.63
N THR A 527 -41.49 11.13 -29.52
CA THR A 527 -42.68 11.95 -29.25
C THR A 527 -42.24 13.29 -28.66
N HIS A 528 -42.64 14.38 -29.30
CA HIS A 528 -42.35 15.73 -28.87
C HIS A 528 -43.66 16.48 -28.58
N ASN A 529 -43.93 16.75 -27.29
CA ASN A 529 -45.15 17.42 -26.84
C ASN A 529 -44.82 18.82 -26.29
N VAL A 530 -44.99 19.85 -27.11
CA VAL A 530 -44.81 21.25 -26.69
C VAL A 530 -46.17 21.90 -26.47
N LYS A 531 -46.44 22.39 -25.24
CA LYS A 531 -47.68 23.13 -24.93
C LYS A 531 -47.57 24.62 -25.24
N GLY A 532 -46.37 25.18 -25.06
CA GLY A 532 -46.06 26.56 -25.43
C GLY A 532 -45.58 26.65 -26.87
N THR A 533 -44.60 27.52 -27.10
CA THR A 533 -44.01 27.77 -28.42
C THR A 533 -42.86 26.81 -28.71
N ARG A 534 -42.77 26.31 -29.95
CA ARG A 534 -41.59 25.64 -30.50
C ARG A 534 -41.02 26.52 -31.62
N THR A 535 -39.82 27.06 -31.41
CA THR A 535 -39.07 27.77 -32.45
C THR A 535 -38.00 26.84 -33.02
N LEU A 536 -37.88 26.81 -34.35
CA LEU A 536 -36.83 26.09 -35.07
C LEU A 536 -36.20 27.08 -36.05
N ASP A 537 -34.88 27.27 -35.91
CA ASP A 537 -34.09 28.12 -36.80
C ASP A 537 -32.91 27.27 -37.31
N VAL A 538 -32.79 27.16 -38.63
CA VAL A 538 -31.79 26.33 -39.30
C VAL A 538 -31.09 27.22 -40.32
N GLY A 539 -29.82 27.55 -40.05
CA GLY A 539 -29.03 28.41 -40.94
C GLY A 539 -28.54 27.72 -42.23
N GLY A 540 -28.67 26.39 -42.31
CA GLY A 540 -28.30 25.57 -43.47
C GLY A 540 -29.49 24.78 -44.03
N ASP A 541 -29.21 23.66 -44.68
CA ASP A 541 -30.25 22.82 -45.30
C ASP A 541 -31.07 22.03 -44.25
N GLU A 542 -32.39 22.02 -44.41
CA GLU A 542 -33.30 21.14 -43.65
C GLU A 542 -33.94 20.12 -44.60
N SER A 543 -33.83 18.82 -44.30
CA SER A 543 -34.38 17.74 -45.11
C SER A 543 -35.29 16.82 -44.30
N HIS A 544 -36.46 16.50 -44.87
CA HIS A 544 -37.45 15.59 -44.29
C HIS A 544 -37.74 14.45 -45.24
N THR A 545 -37.52 13.21 -44.80
CA THR A 545 -37.92 12.00 -45.54
C THR A 545 -38.85 11.16 -44.69
N ASN A 546 -40.13 11.07 -45.08
CA ASN A 546 -41.13 10.24 -44.43
C ASN A 546 -41.49 9.05 -45.32
N GLY A 547 -41.11 7.84 -44.93
CA GLY A 547 -41.42 6.62 -45.68
C GLY A 547 -42.89 6.18 -45.64
N ALA A 548 -43.70 6.80 -44.77
CA ALA A 548 -45.12 6.52 -44.59
C ALA A 548 -45.93 7.84 -44.61
N LYS A 549 -47.08 7.86 -43.92
CA LYS A 549 -47.97 9.04 -43.89
C LYS A 549 -47.33 10.20 -43.13
N PHE A 550 -47.23 11.36 -43.77
CA PHE A 550 -47.00 12.65 -43.12
C PHE A 550 -48.33 13.40 -42.96
N THR A 551 -48.58 14.02 -41.82
CA THR A 551 -49.79 14.83 -41.57
C THR A 551 -49.42 16.12 -40.88
N HIS A 552 -49.63 17.23 -41.57
CA HIS A 552 -49.47 18.57 -41.01
C HIS A 552 -50.86 19.19 -40.83
N LYS A 553 -51.33 19.30 -39.59
CA LYS A 553 -52.59 19.95 -39.26
C LYS A 553 -52.32 21.26 -38.54
N VAL A 554 -52.69 22.36 -39.16
CA VAL A 554 -52.59 23.71 -38.59
C VAL A 554 -54.01 24.21 -38.38
N THR A 555 -54.30 24.69 -37.16
CA THR A 555 -55.65 25.21 -36.80
C THR A 555 -55.75 26.71 -36.99
N GLY A 556 -54.64 27.43 -36.83
CA GLY A 556 -54.47 28.81 -37.28
C GLY A 556 -53.90 28.86 -38.70
N ASP A 557 -53.10 29.90 -38.96
CA ASP A 557 -52.54 30.15 -40.28
C ASP A 557 -51.32 29.28 -40.57
N TYR A 558 -51.23 28.79 -41.81
CA TYR A 558 -50.03 28.17 -42.36
C TYR A 558 -49.45 29.08 -43.43
N ALA A 559 -48.42 29.85 -43.08
CA ALA A 559 -47.68 30.71 -44.01
C ALA A 559 -46.46 29.95 -44.56
N LEU A 560 -46.37 29.84 -45.88
CA LEU A 560 -45.23 29.26 -46.58
C LEU A 560 -44.67 30.30 -47.55
N THR A 561 -43.52 30.87 -47.22
CA THR A 561 -42.77 31.79 -48.08
C THR A 561 -41.55 31.09 -48.63
N ILE A 562 -41.35 31.13 -49.94
CA ILE A 562 -40.20 30.53 -50.62
C ILE A 562 -39.63 31.57 -51.55
N ASP A 563 -38.47 32.13 -51.21
CA ASP A 563 -37.76 33.09 -52.08
C ASP A 563 -37.15 32.41 -53.31
N GLY A 564 -36.88 31.10 -53.20
CA GLY A 564 -36.41 30.25 -54.28
C GLY A 564 -37.54 29.58 -55.06
N LYS A 565 -37.29 28.32 -55.48
CA LYS A 565 -38.25 27.53 -56.26
C LYS A 565 -39.02 26.55 -55.37
N LEU A 566 -40.35 26.58 -55.45
CA LEU A 566 -41.21 25.51 -54.94
C LEU A 566 -41.46 24.46 -56.03
N THR A 567 -41.19 23.18 -55.74
CA THR A 567 -41.54 22.04 -56.61
C THR A 567 -42.41 21.06 -55.83
N ILE A 568 -43.62 20.78 -56.32
CA ILE A 568 -44.53 19.78 -55.75
C ILE A 568 -44.74 18.68 -56.78
N THR A 569 -44.15 17.51 -56.53
CA THR A 569 -44.33 16.32 -57.37
C THR A 569 -45.17 15.30 -56.61
N VAL A 570 -46.33 14.94 -57.16
CA VAL A 570 -47.23 13.94 -56.57
C VAL A 570 -47.60 12.92 -57.63
N THR A 571 -47.34 11.64 -57.35
CA THR A 571 -47.69 10.53 -58.25
C THR A 571 -49.15 10.11 -58.10
N GLY A 572 -49.74 10.34 -56.91
CA GLY A 572 -51.17 10.20 -56.63
C GLY A 572 -51.97 11.46 -56.95
N GLY A 573 -53.14 11.59 -56.32
CA GLY A 573 -54.00 12.76 -56.49
C GLY A 573 -53.58 13.95 -55.64
N ILE A 574 -53.68 15.17 -56.19
CA ILE A 574 -53.63 16.42 -55.44
C ILE A 574 -55.06 16.93 -55.30
N THR A 575 -55.43 17.44 -54.11
CA THR A 575 -56.73 18.08 -53.87
C THR A 575 -56.54 19.34 -53.07
N MET A 576 -56.96 20.48 -53.64
CA MET A 576 -57.03 21.76 -52.95
C MET A 576 -58.50 22.13 -52.77
N LYS A 577 -58.93 22.36 -51.54
CA LYS A 577 -60.30 22.77 -51.20
C LYS A 577 -60.23 24.04 -50.37
N SER A 578 -60.91 25.08 -50.81
CA SER A 578 -61.13 26.31 -50.05
C SER A 578 -62.62 26.59 -50.01
N SER A 579 -63.15 26.97 -48.86
CA SER A 579 -64.50 27.55 -48.74
C SER A 579 -64.52 29.03 -49.11
N ALA A 580 -63.35 29.64 -49.28
CA ALA A 580 -63.13 31.01 -49.69
C ALA A 580 -62.44 31.05 -51.06
N ALA A 581 -61.86 32.19 -51.42
CA ALA A 581 -61.13 32.34 -52.67
C ALA A 581 -59.86 31.47 -52.71
N VAL A 582 -59.50 31.02 -53.92
CA VAL A 582 -58.18 30.52 -54.27
C VAL A 582 -57.66 31.44 -55.37
N ALA A 583 -56.55 32.14 -55.12
CA ALA A 583 -55.89 33.00 -56.09
C ALA A 583 -54.59 32.33 -56.55
N LEU A 584 -54.39 32.25 -57.86
CA LEU A 584 -53.18 31.72 -58.49
C LEU A 584 -52.68 32.76 -59.50
N GLU A 585 -51.52 33.34 -59.23
CA GLU A 585 -50.94 34.41 -60.04
C GLU A 585 -49.53 34.00 -60.47
N SER A 586 -49.18 34.24 -61.74
CA SER A 586 -47.83 34.03 -62.28
C SER A 586 -47.44 35.26 -63.08
N GLY A 587 -46.25 35.80 -62.80
CA GLY A 587 -45.70 36.95 -63.54
C GLY A 587 -45.21 36.60 -64.95
N THR A 588 -45.15 35.30 -65.31
CA THR A 588 -44.69 34.84 -66.62
C THR A 588 -45.66 33.80 -67.21
N GLY A 589 -45.28 32.52 -67.24
CA GLY A 589 -46.12 31.44 -67.75
C GLY A 589 -46.98 30.82 -66.65
N PHE A 590 -48.24 30.55 -66.97
CA PHE A 590 -49.10 29.67 -66.18
C PHE A 590 -49.61 28.54 -67.06
N GLY A 591 -49.02 27.35 -66.91
CA GLY A 591 -49.32 26.18 -67.74
C GLY A 591 -50.22 25.18 -67.00
N VAL A 592 -51.31 24.76 -67.63
CA VAL A 592 -52.19 23.70 -67.13
C VAL A 592 -52.41 22.67 -68.23
N THR A 593 -52.01 21.43 -67.97
CA THR A 593 -52.14 20.30 -68.91
C THR A 593 -52.75 19.11 -68.18
N ALA A 594 -53.75 18.47 -68.80
CA ALA A 594 -54.37 17.26 -68.27
C ALA A 594 -54.37 16.17 -69.35
N GLY A 595 -54.05 14.93 -68.97
CA GLY A 595 -53.96 13.80 -69.92
C GLY A 595 -55.31 13.23 -70.38
N THR A 596 -56.36 13.42 -69.59
CA THR A 596 -57.71 12.89 -69.91
C THR A 596 -58.74 14.00 -70.05
N ALA A 597 -58.91 14.83 -69.02
CA ALA A 597 -59.89 15.91 -69.04
C ALA A 597 -59.42 17.08 -68.18
N LEU A 598 -59.66 18.30 -68.68
CA LEU A 598 -59.59 19.54 -67.90
C LEU A 598 -61.00 20.09 -67.79
N ASN A 599 -61.57 20.08 -66.58
CA ASN A 599 -62.95 20.51 -66.33
C ASN A 599 -62.96 21.85 -65.59
N ASN A 600 -63.34 22.92 -66.29
CA ASN A 600 -63.55 24.23 -65.68
C ASN A 600 -65.05 24.53 -65.61
N LYS A 601 -65.55 24.74 -64.40
CA LYS A 601 -66.96 25.10 -64.15
C LYS A 601 -67.01 26.22 -63.13
N SER A 602 -67.74 27.28 -63.45
CA SER A 602 -68.04 28.37 -62.52
C SER A 602 -69.56 28.46 -62.31
N GLY A 603 -69.99 28.83 -61.11
CA GLY A 603 -71.40 29.02 -60.78
C GLY A 603 -71.98 30.35 -61.31
N THR A 604 -71.13 31.35 -61.50
CA THR A 604 -71.54 32.71 -61.91
C THR A 604 -70.90 33.10 -63.23
N GLU A 605 -69.57 33.14 -63.30
CA GLU A 605 -68.83 33.57 -64.48
C GLU A 605 -67.53 32.78 -64.64
N LEU A 606 -67.26 32.31 -65.85
CA LEU A 606 -65.95 31.82 -66.25
C LEU A 606 -65.39 32.77 -67.31
N LYS A 607 -64.40 33.58 -66.93
CA LYS A 607 -63.79 34.60 -67.79
C LYS A 607 -62.44 34.12 -68.33
N ASN A 608 -62.28 34.09 -69.65
CA ASN A 608 -61.01 33.81 -70.31
C ASN A 608 -60.63 34.99 -71.20
N GLU A 609 -59.54 35.68 -70.87
CA GLU A 609 -59.04 36.82 -71.62
C GLU A 609 -57.55 36.62 -71.92
N ALA A 610 -57.13 36.98 -73.13
CA ALA A 610 -55.72 36.98 -73.52
C ALA A 610 -55.39 38.30 -74.21
N GLY A 611 -54.25 38.90 -73.88
CA GLY A 611 -53.84 40.21 -74.43
C GLY A 611 -53.47 40.18 -75.91
N THR A 612 -53.11 39.02 -76.46
CA THR A 612 -52.75 38.84 -77.86
C THR A 612 -53.63 37.82 -78.56
N ASN A 613 -53.54 36.54 -78.16
CA ASN A 613 -54.23 35.44 -78.80
C ASN A 613 -54.91 34.53 -77.78
N LEU A 614 -56.18 34.20 -78.03
CA LEU A 614 -56.88 33.10 -77.36
C LEU A 614 -57.16 32.01 -78.40
N THR A 615 -56.55 30.84 -78.24
CA THR A 615 -56.67 29.72 -79.18
C THR A 615 -57.39 28.55 -78.53
N ASN A 616 -58.55 28.18 -79.07
CA ASN A 616 -59.28 26.97 -78.69
C ASN A 616 -59.20 25.96 -79.83
N LYS A 617 -58.64 24.77 -79.57
CA LYS A 617 -58.49 23.70 -80.57
C LYS A 617 -58.88 22.36 -79.96
N ALA A 618 -59.71 21.61 -80.66
CA ALA A 618 -60.10 20.25 -80.29
C ALA A 618 -59.88 19.29 -81.47
N GLY A 619 -59.50 18.04 -81.18
CA GLY A 619 -59.21 17.04 -82.22
C GLY A 619 -60.43 16.36 -82.82
N LEU A 620 -61.53 16.24 -82.06
CA LEU A 620 -62.78 15.62 -82.51
C LEU A 620 -63.88 16.67 -82.67
N ASN A 621 -64.24 17.36 -81.59
CA ASN A 621 -65.29 18.35 -81.57
C ASN A 621 -64.95 19.54 -80.65
N LEU A 622 -65.30 20.74 -81.09
CA LEU A 622 -65.37 21.93 -80.24
C LEU A 622 -66.85 22.34 -80.17
N VAL A 623 -67.42 22.35 -78.97
CA VAL A 623 -68.83 22.72 -78.74
C VAL A 623 -68.89 24.00 -77.92
N ASN A 624 -69.48 25.05 -78.50
CA ASN A 624 -69.80 26.29 -77.81
C ASN A 624 -71.32 26.42 -77.76
N GLN A 625 -71.89 26.46 -76.56
CA GLN A 625 -73.33 26.57 -76.36
C GLN A 625 -73.63 27.67 -75.34
N GLY A 626 -74.34 28.70 -75.77
CA GLY A 626 -74.92 29.72 -74.88
C GLY A 626 -76.36 29.35 -74.54
N GLY A 627 -76.77 29.56 -73.29
CA GLY A 627 -78.16 29.34 -72.88
C GLY A 627 -79.15 30.37 -73.43
N VAL A 628 -78.70 31.63 -73.58
CA VAL A 628 -79.49 32.75 -74.11
C VAL A 628 -78.88 33.28 -75.40
N GLN A 629 -77.56 33.52 -75.40
CA GLN A 629 -76.84 34.16 -76.50
C GLN A 629 -75.43 33.59 -76.59
N LEU A 630 -74.91 33.51 -77.82
CA LEU A 630 -73.51 33.27 -78.12
C LEU A 630 -73.03 34.40 -79.04
N ASP A 631 -72.19 35.29 -78.52
CA ASP A 631 -71.64 36.42 -79.28
C ASP A 631 -70.22 36.14 -79.74
N ASN A 632 -70.04 36.12 -81.06
CA ASN A 632 -68.73 36.18 -81.68
C ASN A 632 -68.61 37.55 -82.36
N LYS A 633 -67.72 38.41 -81.85
CA LYS A 633 -67.51 39.76 -82.37
C LYS A 633 -66.03 39.99 -82.64
N ALA A 634 -65.69 40.18 -83.90
CA ALA A 634 -64.35 40.55 -84.35
C ALA A 634 -64.44 41.35 -85.66
N PRO A 635 -63.43 42.14 -86.04
CA PRO A 635 -63.36 42.77 -87.36
C PRO A 635 -63.44 41.75 -88.51
N MET A 636 -62.99 40.53 -88.26
CA MET A 636 -63.06 39.40 -89.18
C MET A 636 -63.38 38.13 -88.41
N ILE A 637 -64.39 37.40 -88.87
CA ILE A 637 -64.72 36.06 -88.37
C ILE A 637 -64.59 35.10 -89.53
N ASN A 638 -63.61 34.21 -89.45
CA ASN A 638 -63.41 33.16 -90.45
C ASN A 638 -63.99 31.85 -89.91
N SER A 639 -65.17 31.47 -90.39
CA SER A 639 -65.74 30.15 -90.14
C SER A 639 -65.60 29.30 -91.41
N LYS A 640 -64.89 28.18 -91.31
CA LYS A 640 -64.62 27.27 -92.43
C LYS A 640 -64.84 25.83 -91.97
N ALA A 641 -65.58 25.05 -92.74
CA ALA A 641 -65.66 23.61 -92.59
C ALA A 641 -65.28 22.95 -93.92
N ASP A 642 -64.45 21.91 -93.88
CA ASP A 642 -63.95 21.25 -95.11
C ASP A 642 -64.91 20.16 -95.63
N ALA A 643 -65.77 19.61 -94.77
CA ALA A 643 -66.76 18.59 -95.16
C ALA A 643 -68.18 19.16 -95.24
N MET A 644 -68.69 19.72 -94.14
CA MET A 644 -70.05 20.23 -94.04
C MET A 644 -70.09 21.38 -93.04
N HIS A 645 -70.67 22.51 -93.45
CA HIS A 645 -70.96 23.63 -92.57
C HIS A 645 -72.47 23.80 -92.49
N THR A 646 -73.06 23.36 -91.38
CA THR A 646 -74.50 23.46 -91.14
C THR A 646 -74.76 24.65 -90.23
N VAL A 647 -75.59 25.58 -90.69
CA VAL A 647 -76.07 26.73 -89.92
C VAL A 647 -77.58 26.65 -89.87
N GLU A 648 -78.12 26.37 -88.69
CA GLU A 648 -79.55 26.19 -88.46
C GLU A 648 -80.05 27.21 -87.44
N ALA A 649 -81.23 27.78 -87.69
CA ALA A 649 -81.91 28.68 -86.77
C ALA A 649 -83.37 28.23 -86.62
N GLY A 650 -83.83 28.05 -85.38
CA GLY A 650 -85.20 27.59 -85.11
C GLY A 650 -86.31 28.62 -85.37
N ALA A 651 -85.96 29.91 -85.48
CA ALA A 651 -86.91 30.98 -85.77
C ALA A 651 -86.44 31.86 -86.93
N ILE A 652 -85.32 32.58 -86.77
CA ILE A 652 -84.82 33.54 -87.76
C ILE A 652 -83.30 33.42 -87.86
N LEU A 653 -82.81 33.18 -89.08
CA LEU A 653 -81.41 33.42 -89.43
C LEU A 653 -81.31 34.78 -90.13
N THR A 654 -80.48 35.67 -89.61
CA THR A 654 -80.25 36.99 -90.21
C THR A 654 -78.79 37.13 -90.59
N LEU A 655 -78.51 37.15 -91.89
CA LEU A 655 -77.21 37.49 -92.46
C LEU A 655 -77.26 38.94 -92.91
N LYS A 656 -76.43 39.80 -92.29
CA LYS A 656 -76.34 41.23 -92.63
C LYS A 656 -74.90 41.56 -93.03
N GLY A 657 -74.74 42.08 -94.25
CA GLY A 657 -73.47 42.54 -94.78
C GLY A 657 -73.68 43.33 -96.07
N ALA A 658 -72.72 44.21 -96.42
CA ALA A 658 -72.77 44.96 -97.67
C ALA A 658 -72.66 44.06 -98.92
N LEU A 659 -72.10 42.85 -98.75
CA LEU A 659 -72.01 41.81 -99.77
C LEU A 659 -72.08 40.44 -99.09
N ALA A 660 -73.06 39.61 -99.46
CA ALA A 660 -73.14 38.21 -99.07
C ALA A 660 -73.07 37.38 -100.35
N LYS A 661 -71.98 36.62 -100.52
CA LYS A 661 -71.81 35.73 -101.67
C LYS A 661 -72.10 34.31 -101.20
N VAL A 662 -73.28 33.82 -101.57
CA VAL A 662 -73.67 32.42 -101.41
C VAL A 662 -73.53 31.81 -102.79
N ASN A 663 -72.60 30.86 -102.94
CA ASN A 663 -72.39 30.14 -104.18
C ASN A 663 -73.01 28.75 -104.10
#